data_AF-A0A7C3B7B6-F1
#
_entry.id   AF-A0A7C3B7B6-F1
#
_cell.length_a   1.000
_cell.length_b   1.000
_cell.length_c   1.000
_cell.angle_alpha   90.00
_cell.angle_beta   90.00
_cell.angle_gamma   90.00
#
_symmetry.space_group_name_H-M   'P 1'
#
loop_
_entity.id
_entity.type
_entity.pdbx_description
1 polymer ?
#
loop_
_entity_poly.entity_id
_entity_poly.type
_entity_poly.pdbx_seq_one_letter_code
_entity_poly.pdbx_strand_id
1 'polypeptide(L)'
;MNTILTTLSSNRTYFFVFGTIIVIVVGSLLFAGGVTVWEYTNSSEFCGTTCHTMPPEYTAYKISPHARVPCVDCHLGMESVLTIVPRKVKEVRHVLFALTQNYETPIYVKSLRPARYTCEKCHNPEKFSDDSLRVIRHYSTDEKNSETRIYLVMKTGGGTRREGLGKGIHWHIENEVWYIATDEHKQNIPYVRQVDENGQVIEYFDVTAALPSDFVARNSDKLRRMDCIDCHNRISHTFRSPERAMDWVLSRRLIDRNIPYIKAKGVEVLSATYESHDEAAAAIERLEEWYRANYPEWYQVPDNQAKLKKAIEELKRIYSETVFPEMDVGWETHPDNIGHLEFPGCFRCHDGKHLSPQEQAIRLECNICHSIPEVVGPGDPAPVISVEKPNEPDSHKDTQWLARHRFEFDQTCTACHDVANPGGADNSSFCSNSACHGVEWRYAGLDAPAIAQKLKPAKEKAPIGVPAQVPHPVGPRTDCEICHGLQKVHPYPENHTQFDATQCTGCHPVIQEALIAPSGSPTPEAVTGPAPIPHPLEGREDCLICHAVGSGVKPAPPDHEGRTSDLCQACHKPAATPTPASGRPTNTPTPTPAQPVSTPTPQATVGPASIPHPLEGREDCLICHAVDSAVKPAPPDHEGRTSDLCQVCHKPAATPTPASGRPTNTPTPTPAQPVSTPTPQATVGPASIPHPLEGREDCLICHAVDSAVKPAPPDHEGRTSDLCQACHAAAPTSQAGEEEVASPPSMPQHPLEVGDDCLLCHAVDSQLKPAPEDHEGRSVESCQVCHKPES
;
A
#
# COMPACT_ATOMS: atom_id res chain seq x y z
N MET A 1 45.02 78.85 2.38
CA MET A 1 44.39 78.15 3.53
C MET A 1 43.10 77.44 3.14
N ASN A 2 42.17 78.07 2.39
CA ASN A 2 40.94 77.39 1.94
C ASN A 2 41.17 76.17 1.05
N THR A 3 42.18 76.15 0.18
CA THR A 3 42.46 75.00 -0.71
C THR A 3 43.00 73.76 0.04
N ILE A 4 43.64 73.97 1.20
CA ILE A 4 44.24 72.90 2.03
C ILE A 4 43.16 72.25 2.92
N LEU A 5 42.17 73.02 3.38
CA LEU A 5 41.05 72.51 4.17
C LEU A 5 40.05 71.69 3.32
N THR A 6 39.86 72.02 2.04
CA THR A 6 39.07 71.18 1.11
C THR A 6 39.79 69.89 0.70
N THR A 7 41.13 69.87 0.61
CA THR A 7 41.88 68.63 0.36
C THR A 7 41.91 67.72 1.58
N LEU A 8 41.95 68.29 2.81
CA LEU A 8 41.89 67.53 4.06
C LEU A 8 40.49 66.94 4.35
N SER A 9 39.40 67.64 4.02
CA SER A 9 38.05 67.08 4.12
C SER A 9 37.79 66.01 3.05
N SER A 10 38.27 66.24 1.83
CA SER A 10 38.31 65.28 0.72
C SER A 10 39.04 63.99 1.11
N ASN A 11 40.24 64.08 1.70
CA ASN A 11 41.03 62.91 2.12
C ASN A 11 40.41 62.12 3.27
N ARG A 12 39.70 62.76 4.21
CA ARG A 12 38.94 62.05 5.26
C ARG A 12 37.76 61.29 4.66
N THR A 13 37.00 61.92 3.77
CA THR A 13 35.90 61.25 3.06
C THR A 13 36.42 60.09 2.21
N TYR A 14 37.51 60.26 1.47
CA TYR A 14 38.15 59.15 0.72
C TYR A 14 38.66 58.04 1.64
N PHE A 15 39.25 58.36 2.79
CA PHE A 15 39.68 57.36 3.76
C PHE A 15 38.51 56.58 4.37
N PHE A 16 37.41 57.24 4.73
CA PHE A 16 36.20 56.56 5.23
C PHE A 16 35.52 55.74 4.13
N VAL A 17 35.41 56.26 2.91
CA VAL A 17 34.83 55.53 1.77
C VAL A 17 35.69 54.32 1.42
N PHE A 18 37.01 54.48 1.31
CA PHE A 18 37.94 53.39 1.00
C PHE A 18 38.01 52.35 2.13
N GLY A 19 38.04 52.79 3.39
CA GLY A 19 37.96 51.90 4.54
C GLY A 19 36.64 51.12 4.61
N THR A 20 35.52 51.78 4.30
CA THR A 20 34.20 51.12 4.21
C THR A 20 34.16 50.10 3.07
N ILE A 21 34.70 50.43 1.90
CA ILE A 21 34.81 49.51 0.77
C ILE A 21 35.66 48.28 1.16
N ILE A 22 36.80 48.48 1.82
CA ILE A 22 37.64 47.36 2.30
C ILE A 22 36.85 46.46 3.27
N VAL A 23 36.16 47.04 4.26
CA VAL A 23 35.36 46.27 5.21
C VAL A 23 34.25 45.50 4.50
N ILE A 24 33.58 46.10 3.52
CA ILE A 24 32.55 45.43 2.73
C ILE A 24 33.16 44.30 1.90
N VAL A 25 34.27 44.52 1.21
CA VAL A 25 34.92 43.49 0.38
C VAL A 25 35.41 42.34 1.26
N VAL A 26 36.16 42.62 2.33
CA VAL A 26 36.67 41.59 3.25
C VAL A 26 35.52 40.88 3.95
N GLY A 27 34.52 41.61 4.42
CA GLY A 27 33.32 41.05 5.03
C GLY A 27 32.55 40.15 4.06
N SER A 28 32.43 40.55 2.79
CA SER A 28 31.78 39.74 1.75
C SER A 28 32.58 38.49 1.41
N LEU A 29 33.92 38.58 1.36
CA LEU A 29 34.79 37.41 1.15
C LEU A 29 34.72 36.43 2.31
N LEU A 30 34.72 36.92 3.56
CA LEU A 30 34.57 36.08 4.75
C LEU A 30 33.18 35.45 4.81
N PHE A 31 32.13 36.20 4.46
CA PHE A 31 30.78 35.69 4.39
C PHE A 31 30.65 34.61 3.30
N ALA A 32 31.14 34.89 2.09
CA ALA A 32 31.15 33.93 0.99
C ALA A 32 31.92 32.66 1.35
N GLY A 33 33.12 32.79 1.91
CA GLY A 33 33.90 31.65 2.40
C GLY A 33 33.18 30.87 3.50
N GLY A 34 32.52 31.56 4.43
CA GLY A 34 31.70 30.95 5.47
C GLY A 34 30.52 30.15 4.90
N VAL A 35 29.82 30.69 3.90
CA VAL A 35 28.74 29.99 3.19
C VAL A 35 29.26 28.77 2.45
N THR A 36 30.37 28.87 1.73
CA THR A 36 30.97 27.72 1.03
C THR A 36 31.37 26.60 2.00
N VAL A 37 32.00 26.94 3.13
CA VAL A 37 32.35 25.95 4.17
C VAL A 37 31.09 25.34 4.76
N TRP A 38 30.05 26.14 5.00
CA TRP A 38 28.78 25.66 5.51
C TRP A 38 28.11 24.67 4.56
N GLU A 39 28.01 25.00 3.28
CA GLU A 39 27.43 24.13 2.25
C GLU A 39 28.22 22.84 2.10
N TYR A 40 29.55 22.93 1.98
CA TYR A 40 30.41 21.75 1.84
C TYR A 40 30.28 20.82 3.05
N THR A 41 30.41 21.35 4.27
CA THR A 41 30.32 20.53 5.49
C THR A 41 28.92 20.00 5.79
N ASN A 42 27.89 20.45 5.06
CA ASN A 42 26.52 19.92 5.12
C ASN A 42 26.19 18.97 3.95
N SER A 43 27.11 18.80 3.00
CA SER A 43 26.92 17.90 1.87
C SER A 43 27.01 16.44 2.29
N SER A 44 26.28 15.56 1.58
CA SER A 44 26.41 14.11 1.76
C SER A 44 27.80 13.61 1.41
N GLU A 45 28.50 14.27 0.47
CA GLU A 45 29.86 13.92 0.08
C GLU A 45 30.84 14.13 1.25
N PHE A 46 30.81 15.29 1.91
CA PHE A 46 31.63 15.53 3.10
C PHE A 46 31.40 14.47 4.17
N CYS A 47 30.14 14.13 4.45
CA CYS A 47 29.80 13.14 5.46
C CYS A 47 30.25 11.72 5.04
N GLY A 48 30.10 11.37 3.76
CA GLY A 48 30.28 10.01 3.26
C GLY A 48 31.70 9.63 2.86
N THR A 49 32.53 10.59 2.47
CA THR A 49 33.86 10.31 1.89
C THR A 49 35.05 10.85 2.69
N THR A 50 34.81 11.71 3.68
CA THR A 50 35.90 12.28 4.50
C THR A 50 36.40 11.33 5.59
N CYS A 51 35.51 10.50 6.15
CA CYS A 51 35.83 9.61 7.27
C CYS A 51 35.75 8.15 6.84
N HIS A 52 36.74 7.34 7.24
CA HIS A 52 36.78 5.89 6.92
C HIS A 52 35.68 5.08 7.63
N THR A 53 34.98 5.66 8.61
CA THR A 53 33.87 5.00 9.33
C THR A 53 32.52 5.11 8.63
N MET A 54 32.42 6.01 7.64
CA MET A 54 31.18 6.33 6.93
C MET A 54 30.89 5.55 5.63
N PRO A 55 31.81 4.78 5.01
CA PRO A 55 31.51 3.98 3.82
C PRO A 55 30.27 3.07 3.93
N PRO A 56 29.97 2.41 5.07
CA PRO A 56 28.78 1.58 5.19
C PRO A 56 27.49 2.39 4.98
N GLU A 57 27.34 3.47 5.74
CA GLU A 57 26.15 4.31 5.71
C GLU A 57 26.03 5.11 4.41
N TYR A 58 27.16 5.57 3.84
CA TYR A 58 27.16 6.32 2.57
C TYR A 58 26.82 5.43 1.37
N THR A 59 27.30 4.19 1.37
CA THR A 59 27.00 3.23 0.30
C THR A 59 25.52 2.87 0.31
N ALA A 60 24.97 2.56 1.49
CA ALA A 60 23.54 2.30 1.64
C ALA A 60 22.67 3.53 1.29
N TYR A 61 23.11 4.74 1.66
CA TYR A 61 22.47 6.00 1.28
C TYR A 61 22.32 6.18 -0.23
N LYS A 62 23.40 5.96 -0.99
CA LYS A 62 23.42 6.17 -2.45
C LYS A 62 22.43 5.30 -3.22
N ILE A 63 22.07 4.13 -2.66
CA ILE A 63 21.14 3.18 -3.28
C ILE A 63 19.73 3.23 -2.67
N SER A 64 19.48 4.19 -1.78
CA SER A 64 18.20 4.37 -1.10
C SER A 64 17.25 5.33 -1.85
N PRO A 65 15.94 5.33 -1.53
CA PRO A 65 15.01 6.34 -2.02
C PRO A 65 15.37 7.78 -1.64
N HIS A 66 16.25 7.97 -0.63
CA HIS A 66 16.69 9.28 -0.13
C HIS A 66 18.09 9.68 -0.61
N ALA A 67 18.65 9.03 -1.63
CA ALA A 67 20.01 9.29 -2.14
C ALA A 67 20.28 10.74 -2.61
N ARG A 68 19.25 11.59 -2.67
CA ARG A 68 19.31 13.01 -3.03
C ARG A 68 18.89 13.96 -1.91
N VAL A 69 18.68 13.45 -0.70
CA VAL A 69 18.39 14.26 0.49
C VAL A 69 19.67 14.40 1.32
N PRO A 70 20.15 15.63 1.59
CA PRO A 70 21.36 15.83 2.41
C PRO A 70 21.30 15.09 3.74
N CYS A 71 22.41 14.45 4.14
CA CYS A 71 22.48 13.72 5.41
C CYS A 71 22.02 14.58 6.61
N VAL A 72 22.35 15.87 6.59
CA VAL A 72 22.04 16.80 7.68
C VAL A 72 20.54 17.09 7.84
N ASP A 73 19.74 16.95 6.80
CA ASP A 73 18.29 17.18 6.90
C ASP A 73 17.62 16.14 7.81
N CYS A 74 18.19 14.94 7.87
CA CYS A 74 17.78 13.90 8.82
C CYS A 74 18.58 13.95 10.13
N HIS A 75 19.92 14.00 10.06
CA HIS A 75 20.77 13.84 11.25
C HIS A 75 20.86 15.10 12.13
N LEU A 76 20.73 16.29 11.54
CA LEU A 76 20.76 17.58 12.26
C LEU A 76 19.34 18.18 12.41
N GLY A 77 18.46 17.83 11.47
CA GLY A 77 17.07 18.26 11.39
C GLY A 77 16.89 19.55 10.60
N MET A 78 15.72 19.69 9.99
CA MET A 78 15.30 20.84 9.18
C MET A 78 14.69 21.92 10.10
N GLU A 79 15.55 22.65 10.80
CA GLU A 79 15.18 23.73 11.72
C GLU A 79 15.85 25.07 11.34
N SER A 80 15.61 26.12 12.13
CA SER A 80 16.22 27.42 11.90
C SER A 80 17.74 27.39 12.08
N VAL A 81 18.45 28.27 11.36
CA VAL A 81 19.91 28.42 11.45
C VAL A 81 20.38 28.68 12.89
N LEU A 82 19.60 29.43 13.67
CA LEU A 82 19.86 29.70 15.09
C LEU A 82 19.93 28.43 15.95
N THR A 83 19.32 27.34 15.47
CA THR A 83 19.27 26.06 16.18
C THR A 83 20.25 25.05 15.59
N ILE A 84 20.39 25.03 14.26
CA ILE A 84 21.29 24.11 13.54
C ILE A 84 22.76 24.44 13.84
N VAL A 85 23.16 25.73 13.87
CA VAL A 85 24.56 26.13 14.07
C VAL A 85 25.12 25.65 15.42
N PRO A 86 24.48 25.95 16.58
CA PRO A 86 24.99 25.47 17.87
C PRO A 86 25.00 23.94 17.98
N ARG A 87 24.06 23.24 17.32
CA ARG A 87 24.05 21.77 17.28
C ARG A 87 25.26 21.24 16.51
N LYS A 88 25.51 21.77 15.31
CA LYS A 88 26.66 21.37 14.50
C LYS A 88 27.99 21.56 15.22
N VAL A 89 28.13 22.67 15.96
CA VAL A 89 29.32 22.94 16.79
C VAL A 89 29.52 21.86 17.87
N LYS A 90 28.44 21.33 18.48
CA LYS A 90 28.55 20.23 19.44
C LYS A 90 29.02 18.93 18.79
N GLU A 91 28.68 18.70 17.53
CA GLU A 91 29.10 17.51 16.78
C GLU A 91 30.56 17.55 16.31
N VAL A 92 31.30 18.64 16.56
CA VAL A 92 32.77 18.69 16.38
C VAL A 92 33.47 17.59 17.19
N ARG A 93 32.84 17.11 18.28
CA ARG A 93 33.32 15.93 19.03
C ARG A 93 33.50 14.69 18.16
N HIS A 94 32.72 14.51 17.09
CA HIS A 94 32.88 13.36 16.19
C HIS A 94 34.20 13.41 15.42
N VAL A 95 34.72 14.60 15.13
CA VAL A 95 36.06 14.77 14.56
C VAL A 95 37.11 14.30 15.56
N LEU A 96 36.96 14.63 16.84
CA LEU A 96 37.86 14.14 17.89
C LEU A 96 37.77 12.61 18.04
N PHE A 97 36.58 12.02 18.01
CA PHE A 97 36.39 10.57 18.07
C PHE A 97 37.02 9.87 16.86
N ALA A 98 36.87 10.42 15.65
CA ALA A 98 37.50 9.89 14.45
C ALA A 98 39.03 9.95 14.52
N LEU A 99 39.61 11.07 15.00
CA LEU A 99 41.06 11.25 15.15
C LEU A 99 41.67 10.38 16.26
N THR A 100 40.92 10.15 17.35
CA THR A 100 41.38 9.34 18.49
C THR A 100 40.97 7.87 18.39
N GLN A 101 40.23 7.50 17.35
CA GLN A 101 39.61 6.18 17.18
C GLN A 101 38.77 5.74 18.40
N ASN A 102 38.20 6.71 19.13
CA ASN A 102 37.38 6.45 20.30
C ASN A 102 35.90 6.41 19.92
N TYR A 103 35.51 5.33 19.24
CA TYR A 103 34.13 5.04 18.84
C TYR A 103 33.88 3.52 18.91
N GLU A 104 32.60 3.13 18.98
CA GLU A 104 32.18 1.72 18.94
C GLU A 104 32.11 1.21 17.49
N THR A 105 32.34 -0.08 17.28
CA THR A 105 32.06 -0.77 16.01
C THR A 105 31.09 -1.92 16.27
N PRO A 106 29.99 -2.05 15.49
CA PRO A 106 29.46 -1.05 14.56
C PRO A 106 28.92 0.21 15.26
N ILE A 107 28.82 1.32 14.53
CA ILE A 107 28.34 2.61 15.07
C ILE A 107 26.81 2.67 15.02
N TYR A 108 26.18 2.93 16.16
CA TYR A 108 24.72 3.13 16.23
C TYR A 108 24.31 4.59 16.42
N VAL A 109 23.18 4.97 15.81
CA VAL A 109 22.59 6.30 16.00
C VAL A 109 21.93 6.38 17.37
N LYS A 110 22.62 6.98 18.34
CA LYS A 110 22.12 7.15 19.72
C LYS A 110 21.11 8.29 19.90
N SER A 111 21.10 9.25 18.99
CA SER A 111 20.25 10.45 19.12
C SER A 111 19.87 11.01 17.75
N LEU A 112 18.91 10.38 17.08
CA LEU A 112 18.25 10.99 15.93
C LEU A 112 17.21 12.03 16.40
N ARG A 113 17.02 13.08 15.61
CA ARG A 113 15.98 14.08 15.89
C ARG A 113 14.58 13.47 15.74
N PRO A 114 13.60 13.89 16.54
CA PRO A 114 12.21 13.45 16.38
C PRO A 114 11.68 13.68 14.97
N ALA A 115 10.82 12.78 14.48
CA ALA A 115 10.29 12.79 13.11
C ALA A 115 9.70 14.16 12.67
N ARG A 116 9.06 14.91 13.57
CA ARG A 116 8.54 16.26 13.32
C ARG A 116 9.53 17.31 12.83
N TYR A 117 10.83 17.08 13.08
CA TYR A 117 11.91 17.97 12.63
C TYR A 117 12.72 17.39 11.48
N THR A 118 12.36 16.21 10.99
CA THR A 118 13.07 15.46 9.95
C THR A 118 12.07 14.96 8.91
N CYS A 119 11.47 13.80 9.14
CA CYS A 119 10.56 13.11 8.23
C CYS A 119 9.35 13.97 7.86
N GLU A 120 8.70 14.60 8.84
CA GLU A 120 7.39 15.25 8.66
C GLU A 120 7.46 16.57 7.88
N LYS A 121 8.67 17.07 7.60
CA LYS A 121 8.88 18.24 6.74
C LYS A 121 8.70 17.92 5.26
N CYS A 122 8.84 16.66 4.88
CA CYS A 122 8.59 16.17 3.53
C CYS A 122 7.42 15.16 3.47
N HIS A 123 7.14 14.43 4.55
CA HIS A 123 6.10 13.41 4.65
C HIS A 123 5.00 13.84 5.62
N ASN A 124 3.91 14.44 5.12
CA ASN A 124 2.79 14.86 5.98
C ASN A 124 2.04 13.63 6.55
N PRO A 125 2.03 13.40 7.88
CA PRO A 125 1.33 12.26 8.46
C PRO A 125 -0.19 12.34 8.37
N GLU A 126 -0.75 13.55 8.32
CA GLU A 126 -2.22 13.76 8.27
C GLU A 126 -2.81 13.44 6.89
N LYS A 127 -1.96 13.18 5.89
CA LYS A 127 -2.40 12.82 4.54
C LYS A 127 -2.69 11.31 4.48
N PHE A 128 -3.87 10.95 3.99
CA PHE A 128 -4.17 9.55 3.67
C PHE A 128 -3.16 9.00 2.65
N SER A 129 -2.61 7.82 2.93
CA SER A 129 -1.79 7.07 1.98
C SER A 129 -2.56 5.85 1.50
N ASP A 130 -2.70 5.73 0.18
CA ASP A 130 -3.41 4.62 -0.42
C ASP A 130 -2.75 3.27 -0.08
N ASP A 131 -3.61 2.25 -0.03
CA ASP A 131 -3.16 0.87 0.04
C ASP A 131 -2.35 0.53 -1.21
N SER A 132 -1.23 -0.18 -1.03
CA SER A 132 -0.29 -0.47 -2.12
C SER A 132 -0.22 -1.95 -2.42
N LEU A 133 -0.46 -2.33 -3.68
CA LEU A 133 -0.20 -3.69 -4.15
C LEU A 133 1.31 -3.95 -4.14
N ARG A 134 1.71 -5.03 -3.48
CA ARG A 134 3.07 -5.55 -3.45
C ARG A 134 3.12 -6.91 -4.13
N VAL A 135 4.10 -7.05 -5.01
CA VAL A 135 4.45 -8.32 -5.64
C VAL A 135 5.87 -8.65 -5.23
N ILE A 136 6.00 -9.62 -4.33
CA ILE A 136 7.29 -10.09 -3.84
C ILE A 136 7.65 -11.31 -4.67
N ARG A 137 8.80 -11.26 -5.35
CA ARG A 137 9.34 -12.39 -6.10
C ARG A 137 10.35 -13.11 -5.22
N HIS A 138 10.17 -14.42 -5.09
CA HIS A 138 11.07 -15.28 -4.36
C HIS A 138 11.60 -16.37 -5.30
N TYR A 139 12.86 -16.74 -5.14
CA TYR A 139 13.49 -17.82 -5.88
C TYR A 139 13.96 -18.89 -4.89
N SER A 140 13.56 -20.15 -5.12
CA SER A 140 14.03 -21.27 -4.30
C SER A 140 15.51 -21.59 -4.57
N THR A 141 16.10 -22.34 -3.65
CA THR A 141 17.50 -22.81 -3.70
C THR A 141 17.67 -24.10 -4.51
N ASP A 142 16.68 -24.47 -5.33
CA ASP A 142 16.73 -25.62 -6.23
C ASP A 142 17.54 -25.30 -7.51
N GLU A 143 17.84 -26.34 -8.30
CA GLU A 143 18.66 -26.20 -9.50
C GLU A 143 18.10 -25.16 -10.48
N LYS A 144 16.77 -25.13 -10.61
CA LYS A 144 16.05 -24.26 -11.53
C LYS A 144 15.87 -22.84 -11.01
N ASN A 145 16.19 -22.59 -9.73
CA ASN A 145 15.87 -21.35 -9.03
C ASN A 145 14.37 -21.01 -9.23
N SER A 146 13.49 -21.94 -8.89
CA SER A 146 12.06 -21.86 -9.20
C SER A 146 11.44 -20.59 -8.60
N GLU A 147 10.73 -19.85 -9.46
CA GLU A 147 10.16 -18.55 -9.09
C GLU A 147 8.78 -18.71 -8.46
N THR A 148 8.60 -18.13 -7.28
CA THR A 148 7.30 -17.94 -6.64
C THR A 148 7.00 -16.45 -6.55
N ARG A 149 5.74 -16.07 -6.77
CA ARG A 149 5.26 -14.69 -6.61
C ARG A 149 4.26 -14.63 -5.48
N ILE A 150 4.49 -13.71 -4.55
CA ILE A 150 3.60 -13.45 -3.43
C ILE A 150 2.94 -12.11 -3.68
N TYR A 151 1.61 -12.12 -3.73
CA TYR A 151 0.79 -10.93 -3.93
C TYR A 151 0.13 -10.54 -2.62
N LEU A 152 0.24 -9.27 -2.24
CA LEU A 152 -0.48 -8.73 -1.09
C LEU A 152 -0.76 -7.23 -1.27
N VAL A 153 -1.84 -6.75 -0.67
CA VAL A 153 -2.15 -5.33 -0.55
C VAL A 153 -1.66 -4.87 0.81
N MET A 154 -0.65 -4.01 0.82
CA MET A 154 -0.15 -3.38 2.04
C MET A 154 -1.11 -2.25 2.45
N LYS A 155 -1.62 -2.33 3.68
CA LYS A 155 -2.54 -1.35 4.24
C LYS A 155 -1.79 -0.19 4.86
N THR A 156 -1.29 0.69 4.00
CA THR A 156 -0.48 1.85 4.39
C THR A 156 -1.29 2.75 5.31
N GLY A 157 -2.51 3.10 4.89
CA GLY A 157 -3.43 3.97 5.64
C GLY A 157 -2.84 5.33 6.01
N GLY A 158 -3.31 5.89 7.12
CA GLY A 158 -3.10 7.29 7.52
C GLY A 158 -4.33 8.14 7.20
N GLY A 159 -4.22 9.46 7.21
CA GLY A 159 -5.32 10.36 6.87
C GLY A 159 -6.25 10.66 8.04
N THR A 160 -6.59 11.94 8.21
CA THR A 160 -7.40 12.39 9.34
C THR A 160 -8.70 11.59 9.48
N ARG A 161 -9.15 11.36 10.72
CA ARG A 161 -10.43 10.69 11.04
C ARG A 161 -11.64 11.26 10.27
N ARG A 162 -11.60 12.52 9.82
CA ARG A 162 -12.65 13.13 8.98
C ARG A 162 -12.84 12.44 7.63
N GLU A 163 -11.81 11.77 7.11
CA GLU A 163 -11.84 10.98 5.88
C GLU A 163 -12.26 9.52 6.15
N GLY A 164 -12.58 9.18 7.40
CA GLY A 164 -13.27 7.94 7.79
C GLY A 164 -12.41 6.68 7.85
N LEU A 165 -11.09 6.78 7.64
CA LEU A 165 -10.27 5.58 7.45
C LEU A 165 -9.36 5.24 8.63
N GLY A 166 -8.65 6.18 9.27
CA GLY A 166 -7.88 6.01 10.54
C GLY A 166 -7.52 4.57 10.95
N LYS A 167 -6.95 3.79 10.02
CA LYS A 167 -6.66 2.35 10.06
C LYS A 167 -5.39 2.13 9.26
N GLY A 168 -4.87 0.90 9.29
CA GLY A 168 -3.62 0.54 8.62
C GLY A 168 -2.39 0.83 9.48
N ILE A 169 -1.21 0.57 8.93
CA ILE A 169 0.05 0.59 9.69
C ILE A 169 0.43 1.98 10.21
N HIS A 170 0.02 3.06 9.53
CA HIS A 170 0.26 4.44 9.96
C HIS A 170 -0.65 4.97 11.07
N TRP A 171 -1.60 4.15 11.55
CA TRP A 171 -2.49 4.51 12.66
C TRP A 171 -1.74 5.08 13.88
N HIS A 172 -0.53 4.57 14.17
CA HIS A 172 0.32 4.97 15.29
C HIS A 172 0.81 6.43 15.24
N ILE A 173 0.83 7.06 14.07
CA ILE A 173 1.34 8.43 13.93
C ILE A 173 0.23 9.45 14.21
N GLU A 174 -1.03 9.08 13.97
CA GLU A 174 -2.19 9.92 14.27
C GLU A 174 -2.72 9.72 15.70
N ASN A 175 -2.39 8.58 16.33
CA ASN A 175 -2.85 8.23 17.66
C ASN A 175 -1.71 8.31 18.67
N GLU A 176 -2.06 8.57 19.93
CA GLU A 176 -1.06 8.75 20.96
C GLU A 176 -0.65 7.40 21.56
N VAL A 177 0.44 6.84 21.02
CA VAL A 177 1.03 5.59 21.48
C VAL A 177 2.38 5.86 22.14
N TRP A 178 2.54 5.33 23.35
CA TRP A 178 3.77 5.40 24.12
C TRP A 178 4.26 3.99 24.42
N TYR A 179 5.56 3.84 24.60
CA TYR A 179 6.15 2.57 24.96
C TYR A 179 7.40 2.75 25.83
N ILE A 180 7.78 1.68 26.53
CA ILE A 180 9.07 1.57 27.22
C ILE A 180 9.77 0.36 26.62
N ALA A 181 10.99 0.57 26.12
CA ALA A 181 11.87 -0.52 25.69
C ALA A 181 12.90 -0.83 26.78
N THR A 182 13.36 -2.08 26.82
CA THR A 182 14.38 -2.55 27.80
C THR A 182 15.80 -2.65 27.22
N ASP A 183 15.93 -2.59 25.91
CA ASP A 183 17.20 -2.64 25.18
C ASP A 183 17.45 -1.33 24.41
N GLU A 184 18.72 -1.09 24.06
CA GLU A 184 19.15 0.15 23.40
C GLU A 184 18.61 0.30 21.97
N HIS A 185 18.41 -0.83 21.28
CA HIS A 185 17.91 -0.87 19.90
C HIS A 185 16.38 -0.90 19.81
N LYS A 186 15.70 -0.85 20.96
CA LYS A 186 14.25 -0.84 21.09
C LYS A 186 13.58 -2.04 20.41
N GLN A 187 14.21 -3.21 20.50
CA GLN A 187 13.70 -4.46 19.94
C GLN A 187 12.84 -5.24 20.95
N ASN A 188 13.00 -4.99 22.24
CA ASN A 188 12.21 -5.56 23.32
C ASN A 188 11.39 -4.47 24.02
N ILE A 189 10.09 -4.45 23.75
CA ILE A 189 9.12 -3.49 24.26
C ILE A 189 8.14 -4.27 25.13
N PRO A 190 8.29 -4.34 26.47
CA PRO A 190 7.37 -5.10 27.30
C PRO A 190 6.18 -4.28 27.84
N TYR A 191 6.12 -2.98 27.53
CA TYR A 191 5.03 -2.09 27.95
C TYR A 191 4.65 -1.13 26.83
N VAL A 192 3.34 -1.04 26.58
CA VAL A 192 2.73 -0.12 25.64
C VAL A 192 1.56 0.60 26.30
N ARG A 193 1.43 1.90 26.04
CA ARG A 193 0.33 2.73 26.50
C ARG A 193 -0.30 3.45 25.32
N GLN A 194 -1.56 3.15 25.08
CA GLN A 194 -2.42 3.83 24.11
C GLN A 194 -3.26 4.87 24.84
N VAL A 195 -3.37 6.07 24.27
CA VAL A 195 -4.34 7.08 24.67
C VAL A 195 -5.33 7.25 23.54
N ASP A 196 -6.61 7.03 23.83
CA ASP A 196 -7.70 7.21 22.87
C ASP A 196 -8.10 8.69 22.72
N GLU A 197 -9.10 8.94 21.87
CA GLU A 197 -9.62 10.28 21.58
C GLU A 197 -10.27 10.98 22.77
N ASN A 198 -10.83 10.20 23.69
CA ASN A 198 -11.49 10.68 24.89
C ASN A 198 -10.48 10.91 26.03
N GLY A 199 -9.20 10.64 25.79
CA GLY A 199 -8.14 10.65 26.80
C GLY A 199 -8.14 9.40 27.68
N GLN A 200 -8.92 8.36 27.34
CA GLN A 200 -8.86 7.07 28.02
C GLN A 200 -7.52 6.41 27.73
N VAL A 201 -6.87 5.96 28.80
CA VAL A 201 -5.59 5.26 28.73
C VAL A 201 -5.85 3.76 28.78
N ILE A 202 -5.26 3.03 27.81
CA ILE A 202 -5.21 1.58 27.80
C ILE A 202 -3.74 1.18 27.86
N GLU A 203 -3.39 0.40 28.87
CA GLU A 203 -2.04 -0.11 29.08
C GLU A 203 -1.98 -1.58 28.71
N TYR A 204 -0.89 -2.00 28.08
CA TYR A 204 -0.62 -3.37 27.69
C TYR A 204 0.74 -3.78 28.25
N PHE A 205 0.80 -5.01 28.76
CA PHE A 205 2.00 -5.59 29.35
C PHE A 205 2.31 -6.92 28.67
N ASP A 206 3.59 -7.14 28.35
CA ASP A 206 4.06 -8.47 27.98
C ASP A 206 3.96 -9.40 29.19
N VAL A 207 3.00 -10.31 29.16
CA VAL A 207 2.73 -11.25 30.26
C VAL A 207 3.84 -12.31 30.43
N THR A 208 4.73 -12.46 29.45
CA THR A 208 5.87 -13.37 29.51
C THR A 208 7.11 -12.72 30.12
N ALA A 209 7.17 -11.38 30.14
CA ALA A 209 8.30 -10.63 30.67
C ALA A 209 8.35 -10.59 32.21
N ALA A 210 7.29 -11.04 32.90
CA ALA A 210 7.19 -11.08 34.37
C ALA A 210 7.59 -9.74 35.04
N LEU A 211 7.08 -8.64 34.50
CA LEU A 211 7.45 -7.29 34.95
C LEU A 211 7.04 -7.05 36.42
N PRO A 212 7.89 -6.36 37.22
CA PRO A 212 7.50 -5.95 38.57
C PRO A 212 6.36 -4.93 38.52
N SER A 213 5.51 -4.91 39.54
CA SER A 213 4.32 -4.04 39.58
C SER A 213 4.63 -2.54 39.53
N ASP A 214 5.86 -2.13 39.87
CA ASP A 214 6.32 -0.75 39.80
C ASP A 214 7.26 -0.46 38.61
N PHE A 215 7.31 -1.36 37.62
CA PHE A 215 8.15 -1.23 36.41
C PHE A 215 7.95 0.11 35.71
N VAL A 216 6.70 0.50 35.45
CA VAL A 216 6.37 1.74 34.73
C VAL A 216 6.84 2.96 35.52
N ALA A 217 6.60 2.98 36.84
CA ALA A 217 7.02 4.08 37.70
C ALA A 217 8.55 4.23 37.76
N ARG A 218 9.29 3.12 37.81
CA ARG A 218 10.76 3.14 37.82
C ARG A 218 11.40 3.53 36.48
N ASN A 219 10.66 3.42 35.37
CA ASN A 219 11.17 3.66 34.02
C ASN A 219 10.41 4.80 33.31
N SER A 220 9.76 5.69 34.05
CA SER A 220 8.96 6.78 33.48
C SER A 220 9.79 7.75 32.64
N ASP A 221 11.09 7.87 32.92
CA ASP A 221 12.06 8.66 32.16
C ASP A 221 12.36 8.08 30.77
N LYS A 222 12.12 6.78 30.58
CA LYS A 222 12.30 6.08 29.30
C LYS A 222 11.03 6.01 28.46
N LEU A 223 9.92 6.52 28.98
CA LEU A 223 8.64 6.52 28.27
C LEU A 223 8.73 7.39 27.02
N ARG A 224 8.60 6.75 25.86
CA ARG A 224 8.77 7.39 24.55
C ARG A 224 7.48 7.33 23.76
N ARG A 225 7.12 8.44 23.12
CA ARG A 225 6.04 8.47 22.14
C ARG A 225 6.54 7.88 20.84
N MET A 226 5.74 7.00 20.26
CA MET A 226 6.02 6.39 18.96
C MET A 226 6.05 7.45 17.86
N ASP A 227 7.06 7.38 17.00
CA ASP A 227 7.19 8.23 15.81
C ASP A 227 7.61 7.41 14.58
N CYS A 228 7.74 8.09 13.43
CA CYS A 228 8.05 7.45 12.15
C CYS A 228 9.34 6.60 12.19
N ILE A 229 10.33 7.00 12.99
CA ILE A 229 11.64 6.34 13.05
C ILE A 229 11.54 5.01 13.80
N ASP A 230 10.58 4.86 14.71
CA ASP A 230 10.43 3.59 15.43
C ASP A 230 10.05 2.43 14.47
N CYS A 231 9.47 2.74 13.30
CA CYS A 231 9.16 1.78 12.23
C CYS A 231 10.08 1.90 11.00
N HIS A 232 10.37 3.11 10.52
CA HIS A 232 11.21 3.39 9.35
C HIS A 232 12.67 3.67 9.71
N ASN A 233 13.24 2.86 10.61
CA ASN A 233 14.57 3.13 11.18
C ASN A 233 15.74 2.95 10.20
N ARG A 234 15.56 2.28 9.05
CA ARG A 234 16.61 2.01 8.04
C ARG A 234 16.27 2.46 6.62
N ILE A 235 15.33 3.40 6.45
CA ILE A 235 14.81 3.78 5.12
C ILE A 235 15.86 4.35 4.16
N SER A 236 16.88 5.03 4.70
CA SER A 236 17.99 5.60 3.93
C SER A 236 19.27 4.78 3.99
N HIS A 237 19.28 3.71 4.80
CA HIS A 237 20.49 2.94 5.12
C HIS A 237 20.18 1.45 5.06
N THR A 238 19.70 0.97 3.91
CA THR A 238 19.21 -0.40 3.76
C THR A 238 20.34 -1.38 3.44
N PHE A 239 20.59 -2.34 4.32
CA PHE A 239 21.44 -3.51 4.07
C PHE A 239 20.55 -4.72 3.85
N ARG A 240 20.47 -5.21 2.60
CA ARG A 240 19.63 -6.38 2.27
C ARG A 240 20.33 -7.65 2.74
N SER A 241 19.56 -8.59 3.28
CA SER A 241 20.02 -9.96 3.50
C SER A 241 20.46 -10.62 2.19
N PRO A 242 21.36 -11.60 2.23
CA PRO A 242 21.76 -12.42 1.08
C PRO A 242 20.55 -12.99 0.31
N GLU A 243 19.54 -13.46 1.02
CA GLU A 243 18.31 -14.02 0.46
C GLU A 243 17.56 -12.96 -0.36
N ARG A 244 17.28 -11.80 0.23
CA ARG A 244 16.56 -10.70 -0.45
C ARG A 244 17.39 -10.08 -1.57
N ALA A 245 18.71 -9.97 -1.39
CA ALA A 245 19.61 -9.46 -2.41
C ALA A 245 19.60 -10.38 -3.64
N MET A 246 19.66 -11.70 -3.44
CA MET A 246 19.57 -12.68 -4.51
C MET A 246 18.21 -12.67 -5.21
N ASP A 247 17.11 -12.59 -4.47
CA ASP A 247 15.77 -12.46 -5.08
C ASP A 247 15.66 -11.19 -5.93
N TRP A 248 16.24 -10.09 -5.45
CA TRP A 248 16.24 -8.81 -6.14
C TRP A 248 17.06 -8.85 -7.44
N VAL A 249 18.28 -9.38 -7.44
CA VAL A 249 19.10 -9.45 -8.67
C VAL A 249 18.54 -10.45 -9.70
N LEU A 250 17.96 -11.56 -9.26
CA LEU A 250 17.34 -12.55 -10.13
C LEU A 250 16.06 -12.00 -10.78
N SER A 251 15.19 -11.33 -10.00
CA SER A 251 13.99 -10.69 -10.53
C SER A 251 14.26 -9.60 -11.55
N ARG A 252 15.38 -8.88 -11.40
CA ARG A 252 15.81 -7.82 -12.31
C ARG A 252 16.69 -8.33 -13.46
N ARG A 253 16.96 -9.64 -13.52
CA ARG A 253 17.82 -10.30 -14.52
C ARG A 253 19.24 -9.71 -14.56
N LEU A 254 19.71 -9.20 -13.42
CA LEU A 254 21.12 -8.80 -13.24
C LEU A 254 22.01 -10.04 -13.19
N ILE A 255 21.50 -11.10 -12.54
CA ILE A 255 22.01 -12.48 -12.60
C ILE A 255 21.04 -13.31 -13.44
N ASP A 256 21.57 -14.15 -14.36
CA ASP A 256 20.75 -15.07 -15.15
C ASP A 256 20.26 -16.23 -14.27
N ARG A 257 18.94 -16.36 -14.10
CA ARG A 257 18.33 -17.42 -13.27
C ARG A 257 18.51 -18.83 -13.82
N ASN A 258 18.95 -18.99 -15.06
CA ASN A 258 19.20 -20.31 -15.66
C ASN A 258 20.60 -20.86 -15.32
N ILE A 259 21.38 -20.14 -14.51
CA ILE A 259 22.60 -20.68 -13.91
C ILE A 259 22.18 -21.67 -12.81
N PRO A 260 22.54 -22.96 -12.92
CA PRO A 260 22.09 -23.99 -11.99
C PRO A 260 22.45 -23.65 -10.54
N TYR A 261 21.48 -23.66 -9.62
CA TYR A 261 21.70 -23.38 -8.18
C TYR A 261 22.29 -21.99 -7.85
N ILE A 262 22.21 -21.00 -8.75
CA ILE A 262 22.82 -19.69 -8.49
C ILE A 262 22.22 -18.97 -7.28
N LYS A 263 20.92 -19.17 -6.98
CA LYS A 263 20.29 -18.67 -5.76
C LYS A 263 20.97 -19.25 -4.52
N ALA A 264 21.12 -20.58 -4.47
CA ALA A 264 21.74 -21.27 -3.34
C ALA A 264 23.21 -20.86 -3.16
N LYS A 265 23.98 -20.87 -4.25
CA LYS A 265 25.40 -20.51 -4.22
C LYS A 265 25.65 -19.04 -3.92
N GLY A 266 24.80 -18.15 -4.43
CA GLY A 266 24.85 -16.72 -4.13
C GLY A 266 24.58 -16.45 -2.66
N VAL A 267 23.55 -17.06 -2.07
CA VAL A 267 23.28 -16.95 -0.62
C VAL A 267 24.46 -17.51 0.18
N GLU A 268 24.97 -18.69 -0.15
CA GLU A 268 26.10 -19.32 0.54
C GLU A 268 27.33 -18.39 0.62
N VAL A 269 27.76 -17.81 -0.50
CA VAL A 269 28.97 -16.96 -0.52
C VAL A 269 28.74 -15.57 0.09
N LEU A 270 27.51 -15.03 0.04
CA LEU A 270 27.18 -13.73 0.61
C LEU A 270 26.92 -13.78 2.12
N SER A 271 26.48 -14.93 2.64
CA SER A 271 26.27 -15.15 4.08
C SER A 271 27.55 -15.52 4.83
N ALA A 272 28.62 -15.88 4.12
CA ALA A 272 29.88 -16.24 4.73
C ALA A 272 30.59 -15.02 5.36
N THR A 273 31.37 -15.26 6.41
CA THR A 273 32.20 -14.24 7.06
C THR A 273 33.57 -14.19 6.41
N TYR A 274 34.03 -13.00 6.06
CA TYR A 274 35.35 -12.72 5.52
C TYR A 274 36.02 -11.57 6.29
N GLU A 275 37.34 -11.57 6.37
CA GLU A 275 38.12 -10.54 7.06
C GLU A 275 38.18 -9.22 6.28
N SER A 276 37.96 -9.26 4.96
CA SER A 276 38.03 -8.08 4.09
C SER A 276 37.20 -8.24 2.81
N HIS A 277 36.95 -7.13 2.11
CA HIS A 277 36.35 -7.18 0.76
C HIS A 277 37.19 -7.96 -0.24
N ASP A 278 38.53 -7.91 -0.16
CA ASP A 278 39.42 -8.63 -1.06
C ASP A 278 39.32 -10.16 -0.87
N GLU A 279 39.25 -10.62 0.38
CA GLU A 279 39.04 -12.03 0.68
C GLU A 279 37.68 -12.52 0.19
N ALA A 280 36.62 -11.74 0.45
CA ALA A 280 35.28 -12.04 -0.05
C ALA A 280 35.26 -12.11 -1.57
N ALA A 281 35.89 -11.15 -2.26
CA ALA A 281 35.98 -11.14 -3.72
C ALA A 281 36.68 -12.38 -4.26
N ALA A 282 37.81 -12.77 -3.67
CA ALA A 282 38.53 -13.99 -4.03
C ALA A 282 37.72 -15.26 -3.75
N ALA A 283 36.93 -15.29 -2.67
CA ALA A 283 36.05 -16.41 -2.35
C ALA A 283 34.89 -16.56 -3.33
N ILE A 284 34.23 -15.46 -3.67
CA ILE A 284 33.14 -15.42 -4.66
C ILE A 284 33.67 -15.84 -6.04
N GLU A 285 34.89 -15.44 -6.40
CA GLU A 285 35.51 -15.79 -7.68
C GLU A 285 35.76 -17.31 -7.84
N ARG A 286 35.98 -18.04 -6.74
CA ARG A 286 36.11 -19.52 -6.75
C ARG A 286 34.83 -20.24 -7.17
N LEU A 287 33.68 -19.55 -7.25
CA LEU A 287 32.48 -20.13 -7.85
C LEU A 287 32.73 -20.59 -9.29
N GLU A 288 33.58 -19.91 -10.06
CA GLU A 288 33.90 -20.33 -11.43
C GLU A 288 34.52 -21.73 -11.47
N GLU A 289 35.44 -22.02 -10.56
CA GLU A 289 36.06 -23.34 -10.42
C GLU A 289 35.05 -24.39 -9.98
N TRP A 290 34.14 -24.03 -9.06
CA TRP A 290 33.07 -24.92 -8.62
C TRP A 290 32.14 -25.31 -9.78
N TYR A 291 31.71 -24.36 -10.61
CA TYR A 291 30.88 -24.67 -11.78
C TYR A 291 31.64 -25.47 -12.84
N ARG A 292 32.93 -25.18 -13.06
CA ARG A 292 33.78 -25.97 -13.97
C ARG A 292 33.88 -27.43 -13.52
N ALA A 293 33.95 -27.69 -12.22
CA ALA A 293 34.07 -29.03 -11.66
C ALA A 293 32.73 -29.78 -11.57
N ASN A 294 31.64 -29.10 -11.16
CA ASN A 294 30.36 -29.74 -10.86
C ASN A 294 29.35 -29.70 -12.03
N TYR A 295 29.49 -28.72 -12.94
CA TYR A 295 28.63 -28.55 -14.12
C TYR A 295 29.48 -28.38 -15.40
N PRO A 296 30.38 -29.34 -15.72
CA PRO A 296 31.34 -29.18 -16.82
C PRO A 296 30.66 -29.01 -18.18
N GLU A 297 29.60 -29.76 -18.46
CA GLU A 297 28.87 -29.67 -19.73
C GLU A 297 28.19 -28.30 -19.91
N TRP A 298 27.57 -27.77 -18.85
CA TRP A 298 26.97 -26.44 -18.86
C TRP A 298 28.03 -25.35 -19.03
N TYR A 299 29.16 -25.46 -18.32
CA TYR A 299 30.24 -24.46 -18.34
C TYR A 299 31.02 -24.44 -19.68
N GLN A 300 31.07 -25.55 -20.42
CA GLN A 300 31.73 -25.59 -21.73
C GLN A 300 31.04 -24.72 -22.80
N VAL A 301 29.76 -24.36 -22.60
CA VAL A 301 29.04 -23.44 -23.49
C VAL A 301 29.57 -22.01 -23.28
N PRO A 302 30.12 -21.32 -24.31
CA PRO A 302 30.74 -20.01 -24.15
C PRO A 302 29.82 -18.94 -23.52
N ASP A 303 28.55 -18.93 -23.89
CA ASP A 303 27.56 -17.99 -23.34
C ASP A 303 27.35 -18.18 -21.84
N ASN A 304 27.43 -19.42 -21.35
CA ASN A 304 27.26 -19.73 -19.93
C ASN A 304 28.44 -19.23 -19.10
N GLN A 305 29.66 -19.24 -19.66
CA GLN A 305 30.83 -18.64 -19.00
C GLN A 305 30.65 -17.12 -18.85
N ALA A 306 30.15 -16.45 -19.87
CA ALA A 306 29.87 -15.01 -19.80
C ALA A 306 28.78 -14.70 -18.76
N LYS A 307 27.70 -15.49 -18.71
CA LYS A 307 26.64 -15.38 -17.71
C LYS A 307 27.18 -15.57 -16.29
N LEU A 308 28.00 -16.60 -16.07
CA LEU A 308 28.59 -16.88 -14.76
C LEU A 308 29.54 -15.76 -14.31
N LYS A 309 30.40 -15.26 -15.21
CA LYS A 309 31.28 -14.12 -14.90
C LYS A 309 30.50 -12.89 -14.49
N LYS A 310 29.43 -12.55 -15.22
CA LYS A 310 28.52 -11.46 -14.84
C LYS A 310 27.89 -11.69 -13.46
N ALA A 311 27.49 -12.92 -13.16
CA ALA A 311 26.92 -13.27 -11.85
C ALA A 311 27.94 -13.10 -10.72
N ILE A 312 29.18 -13.55 -10.92
CA ILE A 312 30.28 -13.37 -9.95
C ILE A 312 30.55 -11.90 -9.66
N GLU A 313 30.64 -11.06 -10.70
CA GLU A 313 30.84 -9.61 -10.51
C GLU A 313 29.67 -8.95 -9.77
N GLU A 314 28.44 -9.38 -10.05
CA GLU A 314 27.26 -8.88 -9.34
C GLU A 314 27.25 -9.33 -7.87
N LEU A 315 27.67 -10.56 -7.56
CA LEU A 315 27.82 -11.03 -6.18
C LEU A 315 28.89 -10.23 -5.41
N LYS A 316 30.05 -9.96 -6.04
CA LYS A 316 31.09 -9.10 -5.45
C LYS A 316 30.54 -7.70 -5.15
N ARG A 317 29.77 -7.12 -6.08
CA ARG A 317 29.11 -5.82 -5.90
C ARG A 317 28.13 -5.84 -4.72
N ILE A 318 27.24 -6.84 -4.65
CA ILE A 318 26.30 -6.98 -3.53
C ILE A 318 27.05 -7.02 -2.19
N TYR A 319 28.09 -7.83 -2.08
CA TYR A 319 28.87 -7.95 -0.84
C TYR A 319 29.46 -6.60 -0.43
N SER A 320 30.10 -5.88 -1.37
CA SER A 320 30.69 -4.55 -1.12
C SER A 320 29.69 -3.47 -0.72
N GLU A 321 28.39 -3.67 -0.98
CA GLU A 321 27.33 -2.73 -0.65
C GLU A 321 26.58 -3.09 0.64
N THR A 322 26.77 -4.31 1.16
CA THR A 322 25.96 -4.85 2.27
C THR A 322 26.76 -5.29 3.48
N VAL A 323 28.05 -5.57 3.32
CA VAL A 323 28.94 -6.04 4.39
C VAL A 323 30.23 -5.22 4.38
N PHE A 324 30.64 -4.72 5.54
CA PHE A 324 31.81 -3.88 5.76
C PHE A 324 32.58 -4.40 6.98
N PRO A 325 33.49 -5.37 6.79
CA PRO A 325 34.21 -6.02 7.88
C PRO A 325 34.97 -5.04 8.79
N GLU A 326 35.53 -3.97 8.22
CA GLU A 326 36.35 -2.98 8.95
C GLU A 326 35.54 -2.17 9.98
N MET A 327 34.21 -2.13 9.82
CA MET A 327 33.30 -1.41 10.70
C MET A 327 32.33 -2.36 11.42
N ASP A 328 32.51 -3.67 11.31
CA ASP A 328 31.59 -4.69 11.83
C ASP A 328 30.13 -4.44 11.39
N VAL A 329 29.92 -3.96 10.16
CA VAL A 329 28.57 -3.69 9.61
C VAL A 329 28.19 -4.77 8.61
N GLY A 330 26.96 -5.27 8.73
CA GLY A 330 26.38 -6.27 7.85
C GLY A 330 24.86 -6.21 7.88
N TRP A 331 24.22 -7.12 7.15
CA TRP A 331 22.76 -7.22 7.06
C TRP A 331 22.07 -7.57 8.39
N GLU A 332 22.78 -8.17 9.35
CA GLU A 332 22.25 -8.51 10.69
C GLU A 332 22.47 -7.41 11.74
N THR A 333 23.38 -6.47 11.50
CA THR A 333 23.95 -5.68 12.60
C THR A 333 23.02 -4.57 13.09
N HIS A 334 22.11 -4.13 12.24
CA HIS A 334 21.20 -3.03 12.54
C HIS A 334 19.76 -3.44 12.22
N PRO A 335 18.87 -3.48 13.23
CA PRO A 335 17.48 -3.88 13.03
C PRO A 335 16.77 -3.07 11.96
N ASP A 336 15.92 -3.72 11.15
CA ASP A 336 14.99 -3.08 10.22
C ASP A 336 13.55 -3.41 10.62
N ASN A 337 12.79 -2.38 11.02
CA ASN A 337 11.47 -2.57 11.61
C ASN A 337 10.32 -2.49 10.59
N ILE A 338 10.59 -2.40 9.28
CA ILE A 338 9.54 -2.24 8.25
C ILE A 338 8.74 -3.52 7.95
N GLY A 339 9.19 -4.68 8.46
CA GLY A 339 8.53 -5.97 8.27
C GLY A 339 8.82 -6.93 9.44
N HIS A 340 8.38 -8.18 9.32
CA HIS A 340 8.40 -9.15 10.43
C HIS A 340 9.08 -10.50 10.10
N LEU A 341 9.84 -10.59 9.00
CA LEU A 341 10.50 -11.84 8.59
C LEU A 341 11.93 -11.97 9.14
N GLU A 342 12.74 -10.93 8.99
CA GLU A 342 14.15 -10.94 9.41
C GLU A 342 14.34 -10.36 10.82
N PHE A 343 13.56 -9.34 11.14
CA PHE A 343 13.53 -8.64 12.43
C PHE A 343 12.10 -8.62 12.97
N PRO A 344 11.89 -8.38 14.28
CA PRO A 344 10.55 -8.44 14.87
C PRO A 344 9.61 -7.34 14.36
N GLY A 345 10.11 -6.14 13.99
CA GLY A 345 9.30 -5.06 13.44
C GLY A 345 8.07 -4.71 14.28
N CYS A 346 6.88 -4.85 13.71
CA CYS A 346 5.62 -4.61 14.42
C CYS A 346 5.36 -5.63 15.54
N PHE A 347 5.89 -6.86 15.44
CA PHE A 347 5.73 -7.92 16.44
C PHE A 347 6.50 -7.66 17.73
N ARG A 348 7.18 -6.51 17.86
CA ARG A 348 7.66 -6.03 19.17
C ARG A 348 6.52 -5.68 20.12
N CYS A 349 5.33 -5.40 19.59
CA CYS A 349 4.11 -5.10 20.35
C CYS A 349 2.92 -5.95 19.89
N HIS A 350 2.81 -6.21 18.58
CA HIS A 350 1.75 -7.02 17.99
C HIS A 350 2.16 -8.50 18.00
N ASP A 351 2.21 -9.13 19.17
CA ASP A 351 2.74 -10.49 19.35
C ASP A 351 1.75 -11.46 20.01
N GLY A 352 0.56 -10.99 20.36
CA GLY A 352 -0.47 -11.75 21.05
C GLY A 352 -0.21 -11.95 22.56
N LYS A 353 0.94 -11.52 23.10
CA LYS A 353 1.29 -11.62 24.52
C LYS A 353 1.25 -10.29 25.27
N HIS A 354 1.12 -9.17 24.56
CA HIS A 354 0.80 -7.87 25.14
C HIS A 354 -0.67 -7.76 25.52
N LEU A 355 -0.99 -7.96 26.80
CA LEU A 355 -2.37 -7.96 27.29
C LEU A 355 -2.68 -6.73 28.13
N SER A 356 -3.91 -6.22 27.98
CA SER A 356 -4.49 -5.24 28.89
C SER A 356 -4.95 -5.87 30.21
N PRO A 357 -5.29 -5.07 31.24
CA PRO A 357 -5.89 -5.59 32.47
C PRO A 357 -7.21 -6.36 32.24
N GLN A 358 -7.89 -6.13 31.12
CA GLN A 358 -9.10 -6.86 30.70
C GLN A 358 -8.78 -8.09 29.84
N GLU A 359 -7.52 -8.52 29.81
CA GLU A 359 -7.01 -9.66 29.04
C GLU A 359 -7.19 -9.53 27.52
N GLN A 360 -7.36 -8.32 27.00
CA GLN A 360 -7.39 -8.06 25.56
C GLN A 360 -5.96 -7.89 25.05
N ALA A 361 -5.62 -8.59 23.96
CA ALA A 361 -4.31 -8.44 23.35
C ALA A 361 -4.24 -7.19 22.48
N ILE A 362 -3.03 -6.69 22.23
CA ILE A 362 -2.82 -5.84 21.06
C ILE A 362 -3.09 -6.70 19.83
N ARG A 363 -4.05 -6.26 19.01
CA ARG A 363 -4.52 -6.97 17.80
C ARG A 363 -3.35 -7.37 16.89
N LEU A 364 -3.36 -8.60 16.38
CA LEU A 364 -2.27 -9.20 15.59
C LEU A 364 -2.78 -9.85 14.28
N GLU A 365 -4.04 -9.64 13.94
CA GLU A 365 -4.60 -10.20 12.72
C GLU A 365 -3.85 -9.63 11.50
N CYS A 366 -3.32 -10.51 10.63
CA CYS A 366 -2.44 -10.09 9.53
C CYS A 366 -3.11 -9.06 8.61
N ASN A 367 -4.44 -9.17 8.46
CA ASN A 367 -5.30 -8.27 7.69
C ASN A 367 -5.38 -6.84 8.23
N ILE A 368 -4.78 -6.54 9.38
CA ILE A 368 -4.60 -5.17 9.89
C ILE A 368 -3.47 -4.46 9.14
N CYS A 369 -2.40 -5.19 8.81
CA CYS A 369 -1.21 -4.64 8.17
C CYS A 369 -1.24 -4.81 6.65
N HIS A 370 -1.69 -5.96 6.17
CA HIS A 370 -1.76 -6.27 4.74
C HIS A 370 -2.83 -7.32 4.45
N SER A 371 -3.34 -7.41 3.21
CA SER A 371 -4.17 -8.55 2.82
C SER A 371 -3.44 -9.87 3.05
N ILE A 372 -4.16 -10.97 3.26
CA ILE A 372 -3.53 -12.29 3.34
C ILE A 372 -2.71 -12.51 2.06
N PRO A 373 -1.43 -12.94 2.16
CA PRO A 373 -0.59 -13.08 0.98
C PRO A 373 -1.05 -14.24 0.10
N GLU A 374 -1.21 -14.00 -1.20
CA GLU A 374 -1.55 -15.01 -2.19
C GLU A 374 -0.27 -15.49 -2.88
N VAL A 375 0.06 -16.78 -2.70
CA VAL A 375 1.29 -17.39 -3.21
C VAL A 375 1.00 -18.10 -4.52
N VAL A 376 1.73 -17.73 -5.57
CA VAL A 376 1.51 -18.21 -6.94
C VAL A 376 2.80 -18.80 -7.50
N GLY A 377 2.69 -19.99 -8.08
CA GLY A 377 3.80 -20.75 -8.62
C GLY A 377 4.36 -20.22 -9.96
N PRO A 378 5.39 -20.89 -10.47
CA PRO A 378 5.97 -20.56 -11.78
C PRO A 378 4.94 -20.78 -12.91
N GLY A 379 4.68 -19.73 -13.70
CA GLY A 379 3.81 -19.81 -14.87
C GLY A 379 2.31 -19.66 -14.61
N ASP A 380 1.89 -19.74 -13.34
CA ASP A 380 0.48 -19.55 -12.96
C ASP A 380 0.02 -18.08 -13.16
N PRO A 381 -1.27 -17.84 -13.48
CA PRO A 381 -1.79 -16.48 -13.60
C PRO A 381 -1.77 -15.74 -12.26
N ALA A 382 -1.77 -14.40 -12.30
CA ALA A 382 -1.90 -13.59 -11.10
C ALA A 382 -3.23 -13.92 -10.38
N PRO A 383 -3.25 -13.94 -9.03
CA PRO A 383 -4.45 -14.28 -8.29
C PRO A 383 -5.43 -13.11 -8.30
N VAL A 384 -6.72 -13.39 -8.09
CA VAL A 384 -7.72 -12.36 -7.82
C VAL A 384 -7.55 -11.93 -6.35
N ILE A 385 -7.19 -10.68 -6.12
CA ILE A 385 -6.97 -10.16 -4.76
C ILE A 385 -8.20 -9.36 -4.32
N SER A 386 -8.81 -9.76 -3.22
CA SER A 386 -9.89 -9.01 -2.58
C SER A 386 -9.31 -7.84 -1.80
N VAL A 387 -9.52 -6.61 -2.28
CA VAL A 387 -9.08 -5.37 -1.61
C VAL A 387 -9.92 -5.10 -0.35
N GLU A 388 -11.21 -5.43 -0.40
CA GLU A 388 -12.12 -5.35 0.73
C GLU A 388 -12.79 -6.71 0.98
N LYS A 389 -12.99 -7.08 2.26
CA LYS A 389 -13.80 -8.25 2.66
C LYS A 389 -15.05 -7.74 3.37
N PRO A 390 -16.18 -7.51 2.67
CA PRO A 390 -17.36 -6.87 3.26
C PRO A 390 -18.07 -7.69 4.35
N ASN A 391 -17.69 -8.94 4.60
CA ASN A 391 -18.38 -9.87 5.51
C ASN A 391 -17.43 -10.59 6.49
N GLU A 392 -16.43 -9.88 7.05
CA GLU A 392 -15.57 -10.45 8.09
C GLU A 392 -16.36 -10.72 9.39
N PRO A 393 -16.43 -11.99 9.87
CA PRO A 393 -17.10 -12.32 11.13
C PRO A 393 -16.45 -11.63 12.32
N ASP A 394 -17.22 -11.34 13.38
CA ASP A 394 -16.68 -10.69 14.57
C ASP A 394 -15.61 -11.54 15.28
N SER A 395 -15.64 -12.86 15.12
CA SER A 395 -14.56 -13.75 15.61
C SER A 395 -13.19 -13.40 15.03
N HIS A 396 -13.13 -12.90 13.79
CA HIS A 396 -11.88 -12.51 13.13
C HIS A 396 -11.38 -11.12 13.55
N LYS A 397 -12.19 -10.38 14.31
CA LYS A 397 -11.80 -9.10 14.92
C LYS A 397 -11.35 -9.26 16.38
N ASP A 398 -11.41 -10.48 16.90
CA ASP A 398 -10.98 -10.80 18.25
C ASP A 398 -9.45 -10.75 18.35
N THR A 399 -8.98 -10.06 19.38
CA THR A 399 -7.55 -9.79 19.59
C THR A 399 -6.68 -11.04 19.74
N GLN A 400 -7.29 -12.20 20.03
CA GLN A 400 -6.63 -13.48 20.21
C GLN A 400 -6.98 -14.50 19.10
N TRP A 401 -7.76 -14.10 18.09
CA TRP A 401 -8.19 -14.97 16.98
C TRP A 401 -7.02 -15.72 16.33
N LEU A 402 -5.90 -15.04 16.08
CA LEU A 402 -4.75 -15.68 15.42
C LEU A 402 -4.16 -16.83 16.24
N ALA A 403 -4.31 -16.84 17.56
CA ALA A 403 -3.90 -17.97 18.39
C ALA A 403 -5.02 -19.01 18.58
N ARG A 404 -6.29 -18.62 18.44
CA ARG A 404 -7.46 -19.50 18.60
C ARG A 404 -7.92 -20.21 17.34
N HIS A 405 -7.63 -19.70 16.13
CA HIS A 405 -8.13 -20.30 14.88
C HIS A 405 -7.71 -21.76 14.68
N ARG A 406 -6.60 -22.19 15.29
CA ARG A 406 -6.16 -23.61 15.33
C ARG A 406 -7.05 -24.54 16.16
N PHE A 407 -7.94 -23.97 16.97
CA PHE A 407 -8.90 -24.68 17.83
C PHE A 407 -10.36 -24.38 17.43
N GLU A 408 -10.61 -23.16 16.96
CA GLU A 408 -11.93 -22.61 16.63
C GLU A 408 -12.13 -22.54 15.11
N PHE A 409 -12.02 -23.69 14.44
CA PHE A 409 -12.32 -23.81 13.00
C PHE A 409 -13.28 -24.98 12.76
N ASP A 410 -14.29 -24.73 11.93
CA ASP A 410 -15.33 -25.70 11.60
C ASP A 410 -15.79 -25.52 10.14
N GLN A 411 -16.84 -26.23 9.74
CA GLN A 411 -17.38 -26.15 8.38
C GLN A 411 -18.00 -24.79 8.04
N THR A 412 -18.39 -23.96 9.01
CA THR A 412 -18.98 -22.64 8.72
C THR A 412 -18.00 -21.72 8.01
N CYS A 413 -16.69 -21.95 8.18
CA CYS A 413 -15.63 -21.22 7.50
C CYS A 413 -15.71 -21.33 5.96
N THR A 414 -16.27 -22.42 5.41
CA THR A 414 -16.43 -22.61 3.96
C THR A 414 -17.34 -21.58 3.31
N ALA A 415 -18.15 -20.86 4.10
CA ALA A 415 -19.03 -19.82 3.59
C ALA A 415 -18.27 -18.61 3.03
N CYS A 416 -17.01 -18.42 3.43
CA CYS A 416 -16.20 -17.27 3.03
C CYS A 416 -14.97 -17.68 2.22
N HIS A 417 -14.24 -18.72 2.64
CA HIS A 417 -12.96 -19.12 2.05
C HIS A 417 -12.81 -20.64 2.02
N ASP A 418 -11.94 -21.15 1.13
CA ASP A 418 -11.65 -22.59 1.05
C ASP A 418 -10.82 -23.04 2.26
N VAL A 419 -11.27 -24.10 2.92
CA VAL A 419 -10.72 -24.64 4.17
C VAL A 419 -10.15 -26.05 4.00
N ALA A 420 -9.95 -26.51 2.77
CA ALA A 420 -9.29 -27.79 2.50
C ALA A 420 -7.87 -27.83 3.09
N ASN A 421 -7.40 -29.02 3.49
CA ASN A 421 -6.04 -29.22 4.02
C ASN A 421 -5.60 -28.20 5.11
N PRO A 422 -6.38 -28.03 6.20
CA PRO A 422 -6.09 -27.00 7.20
C PRO A 422 -4.73 -27.23 7.87
N GLY A 423 -3.92 -26.17 7.95
CA GLY A 423 -2.56 -26.21 8.47
C GLY A 423 -1.50 -26.71 7.49
N GLY A 424 -1.90 -27.15 6.29
CA GLY A 424 -0.97 -27.48 5.21
C GLY A 424 -0.21 -26.25 4.68
N ALA A 425 0.81 -26.47 3.86
CA ALA A 425 1.63 -25.40 3.27
C ALA A 425 1.77 -25.56 1.75
N ASP A 426 0.78 -26.17 1.10
CA ASP A 426 0.80 -26.50 -0.33
C ASP A 426 0.06 -25.49 -1.21
N ASN A 427 -0.50 -24.43 -0.63
CA ASN A 427 -1.30 -23.40 -1.31
C ASN A 427 -2.55 -23.95 -2.02
N SER A 428 -3.03 -25.13 -1.64
CA SER A 428 -4.27 -25.70 -2.21
C SER A 428 -5.55 -25.05 -1.71
N SER A 429 -5.50 -24.32 -0.59
CA SER A 429 -6.63 -23.56 -0.03
C SER A 429 -6.14 -22.35 0.78
N PHE A 430 -7.08 -21.55 1.31
CA PHE A 430 -6.76 -20.49 2.26
C PHE A 430 -6.14 -21.03 3.55
N CYS A 431 -6.67 -22.14 4.08
CA CYS A 431 -6.15 -22.78 5.28
C CYS A 431 -4.88 -23.61 5.06
N SER A 432 -4.43 -23.78 3.81
CA SER A 432 -3.17 -24.45 3.47
C SER A 432 -2.12 -23.51 2.85
N ASN A 433 -2.31 -22.21 3.05
CA ASN A 433 -1.46 -21.15 2.51
C ASN A 433 -0.04 -21.21 3.10
N SER A 434 0.96 -21.38 2.24
CA SER A 434 2.36 -21.52 2.61
C SER A 434 2.97 -20.23 3.17
N ALA A 435 2.43 -19.05 2.84
CA ALA A 435 2.84 -17.80 3.48
C ALA A 435 2.36 -17.68 4.94
N CYS A 436 1.40 -18.52 5.35
CA CYS A 436 0.90 -18.57 6.72
C CYS A 436 1.45 -19.78 7.49
N HIS A 437 1.37 -20.99 6.92
CA HIS A 437 1.71 -22.24 7.59
C HIS A 437 3.07 -22.82 7.16
N GLY A 438 3.64 -22.33 6.06
CA GLY A 438 4.96 -22.69 5.57
C GLY A 438 6.09 -21.79 6.09
N VAL A 439 5.80 -20.92 7.05
CA VAL A 439 6.76 -19.97 7.63
C VAL A 439 6.90 -20.17 9.13
N GLU A 440 8.11 -19.95 9.64
CA GLU A 440 8.35 -19.91 11.08
C GLU A 440 7.98 -18.52 11.62
N TRP A 441 7.00 -18.46 12.53
CA TRP A 441 6.58 -17.22 13.17
C TRP A 441 7.47 -16.85 14.36
N ARG A 442 8.77 -16.69 14.13
CA ARG A 442 9.81 -16.51 15.16
C ARG A 442 9.52 -15.40 16.17
N TYR A 443 8.90 -14.31 15.72
CA TYR A 443 8.67 -13.11 16.53
C TYR A 443 7.23 -12.98 17.05
N ALA A 444 6.31 -13.83 16.59
CA ALA A 444 4.95 -13.83 17.11
C ALA A 444 4.85 -14.74 18.35
N GLY A 445 4.28 -14.25 19.44
CA GLY A 445 4.11 -14.98 20.70
C GLY A 445 2.90 -15.91 20.75
N LEU A 446 2.40 -16.40 19.60
CA LEU A 446 1.14 -17.17 19.50
C LEU A 446 1.13 -18.46 20.33
N ASP A 447 2.32 -19.03 20.56
CA ASP A 447 2.53 -20.26 21.34
C ASP A 447 3.14 -20.02 22.72
N ALA A 448 3.27 -18.75 23.14
CA ALA A 448 3.76 -18.43 24.47
C ALA A 448 2.97 -19.22 25.52
N PRO A 449 3.62 -19.99 26.42
CA PRO A 449 2.92 -20.90 27.34
C PRO A 449 1.81 -20.22 28.15
N ALA A 450 2.03 -18.97 28.56
CA ALA A 450 1.05 -18.16 29.28
C ALA A 450 -0.22 -17.88 28.45
N ILE A 451 -0.08 -17.67 27.14
CA ILE A 451 -1.18 -17.46 26.21
C ILE A 451 -1.83 -18.79 25.82
N ALA A 452 -1.03 -19.78 25.44
CA ALA A 452 -1.53 -21.10 25.04
C ALA A 452 -2.34 -21.79 26.15
N GLN A 453 -1.99 -21.60 27.43
CA GLN A 453 -2.80 -22.12 28.54
C GLN A 453 -4.15 -21.41 28.70
N LYS A 454 -4.18 -20.09 28.48
CA LYS A 454 -5.40 -19.28 28.58
C LYS A 454 -6.39 -19.55 27.45
N LEU A 455 -5.88 -19.83 26.26
CA LEU A 455 -6.70 -19.97 25.04
C LEU A 455 -7.11 -21.40 24.73
N LYS A 456 -6.55 -22.41 25.41
CA LYS A 456 -6.95 -23.80 25.19
C LYS A 456 -8.42 -23.97 25.57
N PRO A 457 -9.29 -24.42 24.64
CA PRO A 457 -10.68 -24.68 24.97
C PRO A 457 -10.78 -25.77 26.03
N ALA A 458 -11.79 -25.69 26.88
CA ALA A 458 -12.07 -26.74 27.85
C ALA A 458 -12.35 -28.05 27.08
N LYS A 459 -11.61 -29.12 27.39
CA LYS A 459 -11.90 -30.45 26.81
C LYS A 459 -13.27 -30.91 27.31
N GLU A 460 -14.30 -30.84 26.46
CA GLU A 460 -15.53 -31.59 26.72
C GLU A 460 -15.17 -33.08 26.73
N LYS A 461 -15.45 -33.76 27.85
CA LYS A 461 -15.25 -35.21 27.92
C LYS A 461 -16.32 -35.86 27.07
N ALA A 462 -15.93 -36.37 25.90
CA ALA A 462 -16.79 -37.25 25.14
C ALA A 462 -17.24 -38.42 26.03
N PRO A 463 -18.51 -38.89 25.92
CA PRO A 463 -18.98 -40.07 26.62
C PRO A 463 -18.05 -41.26 26.36
N ILE A 464 -17.72 -42.00 27.42
CA ILE A 464 -16.83 -43.17 27.33
C ILE A 464 -17.38 -44.15 26.29
N GLY A 465 -16.58 -44.46 25.27
CA GLY A 465 -16.93 -45.44 24.23
C GLY A 465 -17.62 -44.87 22.99
N VAL A 466 -17.85 -43.55 22.90
CA VAL A 466 -18.33 -42.90 21.67
C VAL A 466 -17.18 -42.08 21.07
N PRO A 467 -16.72 -42.42 19.84
CA PRO A 467 -15.74 -41.59 19.14
C PRO A 467 -16.28 -40.17 18.96
N ALA A 468 -15.46 -39.18 19.29
CA ALA A 468 -15.80 -37.78 19.04
C ALA A 468 -15.97 -37.56 17.53
N GLN A 469 -16.96 -36.75 17.14
CA GLN A 469 -17.11 -36.30 15.76
C GLN A 469 -15.96 -35.36 15.39
N VAL A 470 -15.52 -35.41 14.13
CA VAL A 470 -14.54 -34.44 13.63
C VAL A 470 -15.26 -33.11 13.39
N PRO A 471 -14.92 -32.03 14.12
CA PRO A 471 -15.65 -30.77 14.06
C PRO A 471 -15.27 -29.91 12.85
N HIS A 472 -14.27 -30.35 12.07
CA HIS A 472 -13.70 -29.60 10.96
C HIS A 472 -13.68 -30.42 9.66
N PRO A 473 -13.55 -29.75 8.50
CA PRO A 473 -13.41 -30.42 7.21
C PRO A 473 -12.20 -31.36 7.17
N VAL A 474 -12.37 -32.50 6.47
CA VAL A 474 -11.29 -33.44 6.14
C VAL A 474 -11.41 -33.78 4.66
N GLY A 475 -10.31 -33.61 3.93
CA GLY A 475 -10.22 -33.95 2.51
C GLY A 475 -9.06 -34.92 2.23
N PRO A 476 -8.90 -35.38 0.98
CA PRO A 476 -7.87 -36.35 0.61
C PRO A 476 -6.43 -35.89 0.86
N ARG A 477 -6.21 -34.57 0.96
CA ARG A 477 -4.91 -33.95 1.24
C ARG A 477 -4.71 -33.58 2.70
N THR A 478 -5.74 -33.72 3.55
CA THR A 478 -5.65 -33.34 4.96
C THR A 478 -4.69 -34.26 5.71
N ASP A 479 -3.57 -33.70 6.14
CA ASP A 479 -2.66 -34.38 7.06
C ASP A 479 -3.08 -34.13 8.51
N CYS A 480 -3.69 -35.15 9.12
CA CYS A 480 -4.16 -35.06 10.50
C CYS A 480 -3.01 -34.85 11.50
N GLU A 481 -1.79 -35.30 11.18
CA GLU A 481 -0.64 -35.25 12.10
C GLU A 481 -0.08 -33.84 12.31
N ILE A 482 -0.46 -32.89 11.45
CA ILE A 482 -0.13 -31.47 11.59
C ILE A 482 -0.67 -30.94 12.93
N CYS A 483 -1.92 -31.28 13.25
CA CYS A 483 -2.62 -30.83 14.46
C CYS A 483 -2.77 -31.93 15.52
N HIS A 484 -2.82 -33.20 15.12
CA HIS A 484 -3.10 -34.35 15.99
C HIS A 484 -1.91 -35.30 16.08
N GLY A 485 -1.24 -35.31 17.23
CA GLY A 485 -0.11 -36.17 17.53
C GLY A 485 0.31 -35.98 18.98
N LEU A 486 1.10 -36.91 19.54
CA LEU A 486 1.43 -36.93 20.98
C LEU A 486 1.90 -35.59 21.57
N GLN A 487 2.58 -34.77 20.76
CA GLN A 487 3.12 -33.46 21.14
C GLN A 487 2.56 -32.31 20.29
N LYS A 488 1.41 -32.53 19.62
CA LYS A 488 0.79 -31.53 18.75
C LYS A 488 -0.31 -30.75 19.48
N VAL A 489 -0.91 -29.80 18.77
CA VAL A 489 -1.94 -28.87 19.27
C VAL A 489 -3.09 -29.61 19.96
N HIS A 490 -3.57 -30.71 19.37
CA HIS A 490 -4.62 -31.54 19.92
C HIS A 490 -4.20 -33.02 19.95
N PRO A 491 -3.46 -33.46 20.99
CA PRO A 491 -2.88 -34.80 21.03
C PRO A 491 -3.97 -35.87 21.14
N TYR A 492 -3.86 -36.90 20.29
CA TYR A 492 -4.60 -38.13 20.44
C TYR A 492 -3.98 -39.02 21.55
N PRO A 493 -4.73 -40.00 22.10
CA PRO A 493 -4.18 -40.93 23.08
C PRO A 493 -3.08 -41.84 22.49
N GLU A 494 -2.10 -42.28 23.29
CA GLU A 494 -0.94 -43.05 22.80
C GLU A 494 -1.26 -44.30 21.97
N ASN A 495 -2.37 -44.98 22.26
CA ASN A 495 -2.83 -46.13 21.49
C ASN A 495 -3.33 -45.79 20.07
N HIS A 496 -3.38 -44.50 19.70
CA HIS A 496 -3.76 -44.04 18.36
C HIS A 496 -2.57 -43.77 17.43
N THR A 497 -1.33 -43.92 17.92
CA THR A 497 -0.08 -43.73 17.13
C THR A 497 0.07 -44.67 15.93
N GLN A 498 -0.74 -45.72 15.84
CA GLN A 498 -0.68 -46.77 14.81
C GLN A 498 -1.77 -46.66 13.73
N PHE A 499 -2.70 -45.70 13.87
CA PHE A 499 -3.81 -45.55 12.92
C PHE A 499 -3.45 -44.54 11.83
N ASP A 500 -3.76 -44.87 10.58
CA ASP A 500 -3.67 -43.92 9.46
C ASP A 500 -4.92 -43.02 9.38
N ALA A 501 -4.85 -41.98 8.53
CA ALA A 501 -5.94 -41.01 8.37
C ALA A 501 -7.29 -41.64 7.93
N THR A 502 -7.26 -42.75 7.18
CA THR A 502 -8.48 -43.47 6.75
C THR A 502 -9.10 -44.23 7.91
N GLN A 503 -8.26 -44.85 8.74
CA GLN A 503 -8.70 -45.53 9.96
C GLN A 503 -9.24 -44.54 10.99
N CYS A 504 -8.64 -43.35 11.09
CA CYS A 504 -9.11 -42.26 11.92
C CYS A 504 -10.53 -41.83 11.54
N THR A 505 -10.81 -41.51 10.26
CA THR A 505 -12.15 -41.10 9.80
C THR A 505 -13.17 -42.24 9.80
N GLY A 506 -12.72 -43.50 9.73
CA GLY A 506 -13.57 -44.67 9.92
C GLY A 506 -14.11 -44.80 11.36
N CYS A 507 -13.34 -44.37 12.36
CA CYS A 507 -13.76 -44.38 13.76
C CYS A 507 -14.37 -43.04 14.20
N HIS A 508 -13.83 -41.92 13.73
CA HIS A 508 -14.27 -40.56 14.01
C HIS A 508 -15.11 -40.05 12.84
N PRO A 509 -16.45 -40.16 12.90
CA PRO A 509 -17.29 -39.69 11.82
C PRO A 509 -17.10 -38.19 11.62
N VAL A 510 -16.81 -37.81 10.38
CA VAL A 510 -16.82 -36.40 9.96
C VAL A 510 -18.28 -35.97 9.93
N ILE A 511 -18.59 -34.79 10.49
CA ILE A 511 -19.94 -34.23 10.35
C ILE A 511 -20.21 -34.08 8.86
N GLN A 512 -21.14 -34.86 8.34
CA GLN A 512 -21.51 -34.82 6.94
C GLN A 512 -23.01 -34.81 6.85
N GLU A 513 -23.66 -33.76 7.34
CA GLU A 513 -25.11 -33.64 7.15
C GLU A 513 -25.67 -32.22 7.26
N ALA A 514 -26.55 -31.95 6.29
CA ALA A 514 -27.39 -30.77 6.07
C ALA A 514 -26.67 -29.49 5.62
N LEU A 515 -26.51 -29.38 4.29
CA LEU A 515 -26.46 -28.11 3.56
C LEU A 515 -27.52 -27.13 4.11
N ILE A 516 -27.13 -26.23 5.02
CA ILE A 516 -27.63 -24.88 4.96
C ILE A 516 -27.06 -24.35 3.66
N ALA A 517 -27.93 -24.17 2.66
CA ALA A 517 -27.55 -23.68 1.35
C ALA A 517 -26.66 -22.44 1.49
N PRO A 518 -25.40 -22.48 1.04
CA PRO A 518 -24.62 -21.27 0.87
C PRO A 518 -25.28 -20.47 -0.26
N SER A 519 -25.61 -19.21 0.01
CA SER A 519 -25.82 -18.21 -1.03
C SER A 519 -24.54 -18.16 -1.87
N GLY A 520 -24.59 -18.78 -3.05
CA GLY A 520 -23.39 -19.21 -3.77
C GLY A 520 -22.59 -18.08 -4.42
N SER A 521 -21.26 -18.26 -4.35
CA SER A 521 -20.33 -17.93 -5.43
C SER A 521 -19.52 -19.21 -5.74
N PRO A 522 -19.29 -19.58 -7.02
CA PRO A 522 -18.93 -20.95 -7.38
C PRO A 522 -17.41 -21.17 -7.52
N THR A 523 -16.95 -22.33 -7.10
CA THR A 523 -15.77 -23.03 -7.66
C THR A 523 -16.21 -24.40 -8.23
N PRO A 524 -15.48 -24.95 -9.21
CA PRO A 524 -16.06 -25.81 -10.25
C PRO A 524 -16.02 -27.30 -9.90
N GLU A 525 -17.20 -27.89 -9.67
CA GLU A 525 -17.42 -29.33 -9.85
C GLU A 525 -18.26 -29.59 -11.09
N ALA A 526 -17.94 -30.69 -11.77
CA ALA A 526 -18.46 -31.07 -13.08
C ALA A 526 -20.00 -31.09 -13.12
N VAL A 527 -20.57 -30.12 -13.82
CA VAL A 527 -21.98 -30.11 -14.20
C VAL A 527 -22.19 -31.24 -15.19
N THR A 528 -22.75 -32.36 -14.72
CA THR A 528 -23.33 -33.38 -15.60
C THR A 528 -24.69 -32.88 -16.09
N GLY A 529 -24.64 -31.91 -17.00
CA GLY A 529 -25.81 -31.32 -17.63
C GLY A 529 -25.42 -30.27 -18.67
N PRO A 530 -26.14 -30.17 -19.80
CA PRO A 530 -25.90 -29.13 -20.79
C PRO A 530 -26.11 -27.73 -20.17
N ALA A 531 -25.08 -26.89 -20.24
CA ALA A 531 -25.09 -25.55 -19.66
C ALA A 531 -26.23 -24.67 -20.22
N PRO A 532 -26.85 -23.77 -19.43
CA PRO A 532 -27.89 -22.89 -19.95
C PRO A 532 -27.32 -21.85 -20.93
N ILE A 533 -28.17 -21.37 -21.84
CA ILE A 533 -27.78 -20.35 -22.83
C ILE A 533 -27.78 -18.98 -22.11
N PRO A 534 -26.64 -18.28 -22.03
CA PRO A 534 -26.49 -17.08 -21.20
C PRO A 534 -26.98 -15.79 -21.90
N HIS A 535 -27.50 -15.88 -23.12
CA HIS A 535 -27.95 -14.76 -23.92
C HIS A 535 -29.32 -15.06 -24.55
N PRO A 536 -30.10 -14.02 -24.90
CA PRO A 536 -31.34 -14.22 -25.66
C PRO A 536 -31.06 -14.85 -27.03
N LEU A 537 -32.03 -15.62 -27.52
CA LEU A 537 -31.97 -16.31 -28.81
C LEU A 537 -32.74 -15.61 -29.93
N GLU A 538 -33.51 -14.56 -29.61
CA GLU A 538 -34.31 -13.83 -30.59
C GLU A 538 -33.41 -13.18 -31.64
N GLY A 539 -33.55 -13.62 -32.90
CA GLY A 539 -32.70 -13.21 -34.03
C GLY A 539 -31.32 -13.88 -34.08
N ARG A 540 -31.05 -14.87 -33.23
CA ARG A 540 -29.78 -15.63 -33.13
C ARG A 540 -30.01 -17.13 -32.96
N GLU A 541 -31.05 -17.63 -33.61
CA GLU A 541 -31.51 -19.01 -33.46
C GLU A 541 -30.54 -20.03 -34.09
N ASP A 542 -29.76 -19.62 -35.10
CA ASP A 542 -28.76 -20.46 -35.74
C ASP A 542 -27.38 -20.35 -35.05
N CYS A 543 -27.18 -21.20 -34.04
CA CYS A 543 -26.04 -21.17 -33.13
C CYS A 543 -24.69 -21.35 -33.85
N LEU A 544 -24.63 -22.14 -34.93
CA LEU A 544 -23.38 -22.45 -35.62
C LEU A 544 -22.79 -21.28 -36.40
N ILE A 545 -23.57 -20.23 -36.68
CA ILE A 545 -23.06 -18.99 -37.28
C ILE A 545 -21.97 -18.36 -36.40
N CYS A 546 -22.15 -18.40 -35.08
CA CYS A 546 -21.21 -17.83 -34.11
C CYS A 546 -20.39 -18.88 -33.36
N HIS A 547 -20.82 -20.15 -33.30
CA HIS A 547 -20.11 -21.21 -32.56
C HIS A 547 -19.41 -22.25 -33.44
N ALA A 548 -19.29 -22.02 -34.75
CA ALA A 548 -18.40 -22.81 -35.60
C ALA A 548 -16.92 -22.58 -35.23
N VAL A 549 -16.07 -23.55 -35.54
CA VAL A 549 -14.62 -23.43 -35.33
C VAL A 549 -14.08 -22.27 -36.19
N GLY A 550 -13.48 -21.26 -35.54
CA GLY A 550 -12.85 -20.12 -36.21
C GLY A 550 -13.70 -18.84 -36.31
N SER A 551 -14.88 -18.80 -35.66
CA SER A 551 -15.81 -17.65 -35.68
C SER A 551 -15.46 -16.49 -34.73
N GLY A 552 -14.40 -16.62 -33.91
CA GLY A 552 -13.98 -15.59 -32.94
C GLY A 552 -14.76 -15.59 -31.62
N VAL A 553 -15.78 -16.44 -31.48
CA VAL A 553 -16.52 -16.70 -30.21
C VAL A 553 -16.24 -18.15 -29.80
N LYS A 554 -16.37 -18.48 -28.50
CA LYS A 554 -16.08 -19.83 -27.97
C LYS A 554 -16.78 -20.91 -28.81
N PRO A 555 -16.06 -21.76 -29.58
CA PRO A 555 -16.69 -22.71 -30.48
C PRO A 555 -17.39 -23.84 -29.72
N ALA A 556 -18.35 -24.49 -30.39
CA ALA A 556 -18.98 -25.69 -29.85
C ALA A 556 -17.91 -26.78 -29.58
N PRO A 557 -18.06 -27.58 -28.52
CA PRO A 557 -17.10 -28.64 -28.21
C PRO A 557 -16.91 -29.62 -29.38
N PRO A 558 -15.72 -30.21 -29.57
CA PRO A 558 -15.44 -31.09 -30.73
C PRO A 558 -16.36 -32.32 -30.83
N ASP A 559 -16.83 -32.85 -29.70
CA ASP A 559 -17.81 -33.95 -29.62
C ASP A 559 -19.25 -33.55 -30.00
N HIS A 560 -19.44 -32.29 -30.43
CA HIS A 560 -20.69 -31.74 -30.95
C HIS A 560 -20.66 -31.49 -32.46
N GLU A 561 -19.62 -32.00 -33.15
CA GLU A 561 -19.51 -31.95 -34.60
C GLU A 561 -20.75 -32.57 -35.29
N GLY A 562 -21.35 -31.83 -36.22
CA GLY A 562 -22.55 -32.26 -36.96
C GLY A 562 -23.90 -32.07 -36.24
N ARG A 563 -23.93 -31.49 -35.02
CA ARG A 563 -25.19 -31.17 -34.32
C ARG A 563 -25.84 -29.91 -34.91
N THR A 564 -27.17 -29.92 -35.06
CA THR A 564 -27.92 -28.76 -35.56
C THR A 564 -28.30 -27.81 -34.43
N SER A 565 -28.57 -26.54 -34.77
CA SER A 565 -28.99 -25.49 -33.81
C SER A 565 -30.25 -25.89 -33.03
N ASP A 566 -31.17 -26.64 -33.64
CA ASP A 566 -32.35 -27.20 -32.95
C ASP A 566 -31.97 -28.22 -31.86
N LEU A 567 -30.96 -29.07 -32.11
CA LEU A 567 -30.46 -30.04 -31.14
C LEU A 567 -29.72 -29.35 -29.99
N CYS A 568 -29.03 -28.24 -30.28
CA CYS A 568 -28.42 -27.39 -29.27
C CYS A 568 -29.48 -26.80 -28.33
N GLN A 569 -30.57 -26.23 -28.85
CA GLN A 569 -31.66 -25.66 -28.05
C GLN A 569 -32.52 -26.73 -27.33
N ALA A 570 -32.48 -27.98 -27.79
CA ALA A 570 -33.11 -29.10 -27.10
C ALA A 570 -32.39 -29.43 -25.78
N CYS A 571 -31.05 -29.36 -25.78
CA CYS A 571 -30.22 -29.67 -24.61
C CYS A 571 -29.95 -28.43 -23.74
N HIS A 572 -29.64 -27.30 -24.36
CA HIS A 572 -29.30 -26.04 -23.70
C HIS A 572 -30.53 -25.13 -23.65
N LYS A 573 -31.02 -24.81 -22.45
CA LYS A 573 -32.21 -23.95 -22.27
C LYS A 573 -31.81 -22.52 -21.87
N PRO A 574 -32.55 -21.48 -22.31
CA PRO A 574 -32.37 -20.11 -21.81
C PRO A 574 -32.59 -20.05 -20.30
N ALA A 575 -31.84 -19.20 -19.60
CA ALA A 575 -32.08 -18.96 -18.18
C ALA A 575 -33.47 -18.34 -17.95
N ALA A 576 -34.25 -18.87 -17.00
CA ALA A 576 -35.62 -18.44 -16.75
C ALA A 576 -35.70 -17.05 -16.08
N THR A 577 -36.54 -16.15 -16.61
CA THR A 577 -36.85 -14.84 -16.04
C THR A 577 -37.80 -14.96 -14.83
N PRO A 578 -37.58 -14.26 -13.70
CA PRO A 578 -38.47 -14.37 -12.54
C PRO A 578 -39.82 -13.65 -12.77
N THR A 579 -40.92 -14.30 -12.37
CA THR A 579 -42.31 -13.76 -12.40
C THR A 579 -42.74 -13.33 -10.99
N PRO A 580 -43.48 -12.22 -10.79
CA PRO A 580 -43.91 -11.77 -9.46
C PRO A 580 -45.14 -12.54 -8.95
N ALA A 581 -45.09 -13.02 -7.70
CA ALA A 581 -46.16 -13.78 -7.07
C ALA A 581 -47.24 -12.88 -6.43
N SER A 582 -48.50 -13.15 -6.76
CA SER A 582 -49.69 -12.52 -6.19
C SER A 582 -50.32 -13.40 -5.08
N GLY A 583 -50.83 -12.77 -4.02
CA GLY A 583 -51.96 -13.27 -3.22
C GLY A 583 -51.61 -14.02 -1.93
N ARG A 584 -51.94 -13.42 -0.78
CA ARG A 584 -51.96 -14.09 0.54
C ARG A 584 -53.38 -14.03 1.12
N PRO A 585 -53.96 -15.16 1.59
CA PRO A 585 -55.25 -15.15 2.27
C PRO A 585 -55.11 -14.80 3.76
N THR A 586 -56.15 -14.16 4.25
CA THR A 586 -56.37 -13.68 5.62
C THR A 586 -56.72 -14.81 6.58
N ASN A 587 -56.24 -14.73 7.83
CA ASN A 587 -56.97 -15.24 8.99
C ASN A 587 -56.57 -14.46 10.25
N THR A 588 -57.59 -13.89 10.88
CA THR A 588 -57.57 -13.13 12.14
C THR A 588 -57.96 -14.05 13.30
N PRO A 589 -57.45 -13.80 14.52
CA PRO A 589 -58.29 -13.94 15.71
C PRO A 589 -58.33 -12.68 16.58
N THR A 590 -59.52 -12.42 17.13
CA THR A 590 -59.95 -11.31 18.01
C THR A 590 -59.98 -11.77 19.50
N PRO A 591 -59.91 -10.86 20.50
CA PRO A 591 -59.18 -11.02 21.79
C PRO A 591 -60.06 -11.22 23.05
N THR A 592 -59.49 -11.21 24.28
CA THR A 592 -60.00 -10.68 25.61
C THR A 592 -59.36 -11.43 26.84
N PRO A 593 -59.15 -10.88 28.07
CA PRO A 593 -58.60 -9.58 28.53
C PRO A 593 -57.61 -9.61 29.76
N ALA A 594 -56.79 -8.55 29.86
CA ALA A 594 -56.32 -7.75 31.04
C ALA A 594 -55.47 -8.28 32.25
N GLN A 595 -54.20 -7.78 32.29
CA GLN A 595 -53.47 -6.97 33.32
C GLN A 595 -52.97 -7.60 34.67
N PRO A 596 -51.95 -7.03 35.39
CA PRO A 596 -50.96 -5.97 35.05
C PRO A 596 -49.47 -6.28 35.45
N VAL A 597 -48.57 -5.33 35.12
CA VAL A 597 -47.35 -4.87 35.86
C VAL A 597 -46.02 -4.85 35.04
N SER A 598 -45.68 -3.63 34.61
CA SER A 598 -44.38 -2.91 34.56
C SER A 598 -43.10 -3.53 33.96
N THR A 599 -42.65 -3.00 32.80
CA THR A 599 -41.22 -2.82 32.42
C THR A 599 -41.09 -1.87 31.19
N PRO A 600 -39.88 -1.39 30.81
CA PRO A 600 -39.57 0.01 30.49
C PRO A 600 -39.67 0.41 29.00
N THR A 601 -39.60 1.72 28.77
CA THR A 601 -39.67 2.47 27.50
C THR A 601 -38.76 1.95 26.36
N PRO A 602 -39.27 1.77 25.12
CA PRO A 602 -38.46 1.53 23.92
C PRO A 602 -37.90 2.83 23.31
N GLN A 603 -36.67 2.76 22.78
CA GLN A 603 -35.97 3.79 22.03
C GLN A 603 -36.73 4.22 20.75
N ALA A 604 -36.59 5.49 20.41
CA ALA A 604 -37.26 6.19 19.33
C ALA A 604 -36.83 5.72 17.93
N THR A 605 -37.82 5.54 17.04
CA THR A 605 -37.67 5.43 15.58
C THR A 605 -37.21 6.76 14.97
N VAL A 606 -36.17 6.72 14.14
CA VAL A 606 -35.61 7.87 13.40
C VAL A 606 -36.63 8.36 12.36
N GLY A 607 -36.94 9.66 12.37
CA GLY A 607 -37.82 10.31 11.39
C GLY A 607 -37.15 10.59 10.04
N PRO A 608 -37.90 11.07 9.03
CA PRO A 608 -37.36 11.38 7.71
C PRO A 608 -36.27 12.46 7.76
N ALA A 609 -35.18 12.24 7.00
CA ALA A 609 -34.02 13.12 6.96
C ALA A 609 -34.36 14.52 6.41
N SER A 610 -33.68 15.58 6.89
CA SER A 610 -33.85 16.95 6.37
C SER A 610 -33.15 17.16 5.03
N ILE A 611 -33.68 18.06 4.19
CA ILE A 611 -33.06 18.45 2.91
C ILE A 611 -31.85 19.35 3.19
N PRO A 612 -30.63 18.99 2.75
CA PRO A 612 -29.40 19.69 3.11
C PRO A 612 -29.06 20.90 2.22
N HIS A 613 -29.91 21.23 1.24
CA HIS A 613 -29.70 22.32 0.28
C HIS A 613 -30.97 23.17 0.11
N PRO A 614 -30.84 24.43 -0.34
CA PRO A 614 -32.00 25.26 -0.69
C PRO A 614 -32.78 24.66 -1.86
N LEU A 615 -34.09 24.95 -1.90
CA LEU A 615 -35.02 24.48 -2.93
C LEU A 615 -35.39 25.55 -3.96
N GLU A 616 -34.96 26.80 -3.78
CA GLU A 616 -35.28 27.90 -4.68
C GLU A 616 -34.72 27.63 -6.09
N GLY A 617 -35.62 27.49 -7.08
CA GLY A 617 -35.31 27.10 -8.45
C GLY A 617 -35.00 25.62 -8.67
N ARG A 618 -35.24 24.76 -7.66
CA ARG A 618 -35.00 23.30 -7.67
C ARG A 618 -36.15 22.52 -7.02
N GLU A 619 -37.36 23.01 -7.22
CA GLU A 619 -38.56 22.50 -6.54
C GLU A 619 -38.96 21.10 -7.02
N ASP A 620 -38.58 20.74 -8.26
CA ASP A 620 -38.84 19.42 -8.83
C ASP A 620 -37.70 18.44 -8.53
N CYS A 621 -37.80 17.78 -7.37
CA CYS A 621 -36.78 16.90 -6.81
C CYS A 621 -36.42 15.73 -7.72
N LEU A 622 -37.39 15.17 -8.45
CA LEU A 622 -37.17 13.99 -9.29
C LEU A 622 -36.30 14.26 -10.53
N ILE A 623 -36.14 15.52 -10.94
CA ILE A 623 -35.18 15.89 -12.00
C ILE A 623 -33.75 15.48 -11.59
N CYS A 624 -33.45 15.57 -10.30
CA CYS A 624 -32.13 15.28 -9.75
C CYS A 624 -32.06 13.96 -8.97
N HIS A 625 -33.19 13.43 -8.48
CA HIS A 625 -33.23 12.27 -7.59
C HIS A 625 -34.06 11.09 -8.14
N ALA A 626 -34.27 11.02 -9.46
CA ALA A 626 -34.82 9.83 -10.10
C ALA A 626 -33.96 8.58 -9.78
N VAL A 627 -34.56 7.40 -9.87
CA VAL A 627 -33.96 6.11 -9.49
C VAL A 627 -32.66 5.83 -10.28
N ASP A 628 -32.52 6.40 -11.46
CA ASP A 628 -31.41 6.33 -12.39
C ASP A 628 -30.47 7.55 -12.35
N SER A 629 -30.64 8.45 -11.38
CA SER A 629 -29.81 9.65 -11.26
C SER A 629 -28.41 9.36 -10.72
N ALA A 630 -27.42 10.10 -11.24
CA ALA A 630 -26.04 10.12 -10.74
C ALA A 630 -25.89 10.89 -9.40
N VAL A 631 -26.92 11.63 -8.98
CA VAL A 631 -27.02 12.22 -7.63
C VAL A 631 -27.87 11.27 -6.78
N LYS A 632 -27.51 11.08 -5.50
CA LYS A 632 -28.12 10.09 -4.58
C LYS A 632 -29.63 9.88 -4.86
N PRO A 633 -30.03 8.75 -5.48
CA PRO A 633 -31.40 8.58 -5.95
C PRO A 633 -32.38 8.46 -4.78
N ALA A 634 -33.65 8.77 -5.05
CA ALA A 634 -34.72 8.47 -4.10
C ALA A 634 -34.73 6.96 -3.80
N PRO A 635 -34.94 6.54 -2.54
CA PRO A 635 -34.96 5.13 -2.19
C PRO A 635 -35.99 4.34 -3.05
N PRO A 636 -35.73 3.07 -3.40
CA PRO A 636 -36.61 2.31 -4.31
C PRO A 636 -38.07 2.20 -3.82
N ASP A 637 -38.31 2.23 -2.51
CA ASP A 637 -39.64 2.24 -1.89
C ASP A 637 -40.36 3.60 -1.99
N HIS A 638 -39.76 4.56 -2.69
CA HIS A 638 -40.33 5.88 -3.02
C HIS A 638 -40.68 6.02 -4.51
N GLU A 639 -40.62 4.91 -5.27
CA GLU A 639 -41.05 4.85 -6.66
C GLU A 639 -42.49 5.36 -6.82
N GLY A 640 -42.69 6.29 -7.75
CA GLY A 640 -43.99 6.93 -8.03
C GLY A 640 -44.39 8.10 -7.11
N ARG A 641 -43.56 8.51 -6.15
CA ARG A 641 -43.84 9.69 -5.31
C ARG A 641 -43.53 10.99 -6.06
N THR A 642 -44.38 12.01 -5.92
CA THR A 642 -44.18 13.32 -6.55
C THR A 642 -43.26 14.22 -5.70
N SER A 643 -42.64 15.22 -6.33
CA SER A 643 -41.79 16.21 -5.66
C SER A 643 -42.52 16.95 -4.52
N ASP A 644 -43.83 17.20 -4.66
CA ASP A 644 -44.68 17.74 -3.59
C ASP A 644 -44.74 16.83 -2.35
N LEU A 645 -44.85 15.50 -2.56
CA LEU A 645 -44.91 14.53 -1.47
C LEU A 645 -43.55 14.41 -0.75
N CYS A 646 -42.45 14.59 -1.48
CA CYS A 646 -41.10 14.63 -0.92
C CYS A 646 -40.96 15.81 0.07
N GLN A 647 -41.43 17.00 -0.30
CA GLN A 647 -41.33 18.21 0.55
C GLN A 647 -42.25 18.16 1.78
N VAL A 648 -43.30 17.34 1.76
CA VAL A 648 -44.14 17.08 2.95
C VAL A 648 -43.37 16.31 4.02
N CYS A 649 -42.56 15.33 3.61
CA CYS A 649 -41.83 14.45 4.53
C CYS A 649 -40.43 14.98 4.88
N HIS A 650 -39.76 15.64 3.92
CA HIS A 650 -38.40 16.15 4.05
C HIS A 650 -38.44 17.68 4.08
N LYS A 651 -38.08 18.27 5.22
CA LYS A 651 -38.02 19.73 5.37
C LYS A 651 -36.59 20.26 5.19
N PRO A 652 -36.40 21.45 4.59
CA PRO A 652 -35.09 22.10 4.54
C PRO A 652 -34.50 22.30 5.94
N ALA A 653 -33.18 22.09 6.08
CA ALA A 653 -32.47 22.39 7.32
C ALA A 653 -32.57 23.90 7.63
N ALA A 654 -32.89 24.26 8.87
CA ALA A 654 -33.05 25.66 9.27
C ALA A 654 -31.70 26.41 9.22
N THR A 655 -31.66 27.53 8.49
CA THR A 655 -30.47 28.39 8.38
C THR A 655 -30.17 29.12 9.71
N PRO A 656 -28.93 29.14 10.22
CA PRO A 656 -28.61 29.85 11.47
C PRO A 656 -28.62 31.38 11.30
N THR A 657 -29.28 32.07 12.23
CA THR A 657 -29.35 33.54 12.32
C THR A 657 -28.02 34.14 12.81
N PRO A 658 -27.49 35.24 12.23
CA PRO A 658 -26.25 35.85 12.69
C PRO A 658 -26.48 36.77 13.90
N ALA A 659 -25.69 36.57 14.96
CA ALA A 659 -25.68 37.41 16.16
C ALA A 659 -24.98 38.76 15.90
N SER A 660 -25.61 39.84 16.37
CA SER A 660 -25.15 41.23 16.29
C SER A 660 -24.23 41.63 17.46
N GLY A 661 -23.16 42.41 17.20
CA GLY A 661 -22.65 43.38 18.19
C GLY A 661 -21.14 43.71 18.28
N ARG A 662 -20.60 44.51 17.33
CA ARG A 662 -19.78 45.77 17.47
C ARG A 662 -18.45 45.80 18.31
N PRO A 663 -17.45 46.72 18.10
CA PRO A 663 -17.17 47.70 17.02
C PRO A 663 -15.78 47.64 16.32
N THR A 664 -15.79 48.36 15.20
CA THR A 664 -14.79 48.88 14.26
C THR A 664 -13.54 49.61 14.82
N ASN A 665 -12.42 49.50 14.08
CA ASN A 665 -11.57 50.65 13.70
C ASN A 665 -10.79 50.36 12.39
N THR A 666 -10.89 51.27 11.42
CA THR A 666 -10.12 51.36 10.16
C THR A 666 -8.89 52.27 10.37
N PRO A 667 -7.79 52.17 9.57
CA PRO A 667 -7.67 52.97 8.34
C PRO A 667 -6.92 52.30 7.14
N THR A 668 -7.06 52.97 6.00
CA THR A 668 -6.75 52.75 4.56
C THR A 668 -5.22 52.79 4.18
N PRO A 669 -4.73 52.86 2.90
CA PRO A 669 -4.24 51.75 2.03
C PRO A 669 -2.79 51.84 1.42
N THR A 670 -2.26 50.69 0.90
CA THR A 670 -1.34 50.45 -0.30
C THR A 670 0.15 50.94 -0.24
N PRO A 671 1.21 50.34 -0.90
CA PRO A 671 1.26 49.44 -2.10
C PRO A 671 2.18 48.17 -2.10
N ALA A 672 1.84 47.26 -3.06
CA ALA A 672 2.67 46.45 -3.98
C ALA A 672 3.69 45.36 -3.49
N GLN A 673 3.30 44.07 -3.68
CA GLN A 673 3.88 42.99 -4.54
C GLN A 673 5.38 42.61 -4.40
N PRO A 674 5.78 41.30 -4.52
CA PRO A 674 5.50 40.49 -5.72
C PRO A 674 4.97 39.06 -5.52
N VAL A 675 4.29 38.64 -6.57
CA VAL A 675 3.74 37.32 -6.91
C VAL A 675 4.84 36.28 -7.13
N SER A 676 4.63 35.10 -6.55
CA SER A 676 5.35 33.86 -6.83
C SER A 676 4.94 33.27 -8.18
N THR A 677 5.93 32.86 -8.95
CA THR A 677 5.83 32.04 -10.17
C THR A 677 5.21 30.66 -9.89
N PRO A 678 4.34 30.13 -10.75
CA PRO A 678 3.96 28.71 -10.72
C PRO A 678 4.98 27.84 -11.47
N THR A 679 5.30 26.69 -10.87
CA THR A 679 6.16 25.61 -11.40
C THR A 679 5.47 24.87 -12.56
N PRO A 680 6.19 24.30 -13.55
CA PRO A 680 5.56 23.62 -14.69
C PRO A 680 4.92 22.30 -14.28
N GLN A 681 3.61 22.15 -14.51
CA GLN A 681 2.94 20.85 -14.49
C GLN A 681 3.20 20.11 -15.81
N ALA A 682 3.45 18.81 -15.71
CA ALA A 682 3.49 17.90 -16.84
C ALA A 682 2.18 18.00 -17.64
N THR A 683 2.29 18.12 -18.96
CA THR A 683 1.17 18.20 -19.91
C THR A 683 0.45 16.87 -20.01
N VAL A 684 -0.52 16.65 -19.12
CA VAL A 684 -1.59 15.67 -19.35
C VAL A 684 -2.56 16.31 -20.35
N GLY A 685 -2.89 15.61 -21.43
CA GLY A 685 -3.90 16.05 -22.38
C GLY A 685 -5.25 16.33 -21.68
N PRO A 686 -6.12 17.16 -22.28
CA PRO A 686 -7.43 17.47 -21.71
C PRO A 686 -8.22 16.19 -21.40
N ALA A 687 -8.69 16.05 -20.16
CA ALA A 687 -9.47 14.90 -19.71
C ALA A 687 -10.79 14.77 -20.50
N SER A 688 -11.28 13.55 -20.71
CA SER A 688 -12.56 13.32 -21.37
C SER A 688 -13.75 13.78 -20.52
N ILE A 689 -14.85 14.16 -21.18
CA ILE A 689 -16.09 14.57 -20.52
C ILE A 689 -16.78 13.30 -19.99
N PRO A 690 -16.98 13.16 -18.67
CA PRO A 690 -17.45 11.92 -18.05
C PRO A 690 -18.96 11.71 -18.14
N HIS A 691 -19.68 12.55 -18.89
CA HIS A 691 -21.14 12.52 -19.02
C HIS A 691 -21.59 12.82 -20.46
N PRO A 692 -22.80 12.38 -20.86
CA PRO A 692 -23.39 12.74 -22.15
C PRO A 692 -23.62 14.26 -22.24
N LEU A 693 -23.57 14.79 -23.46
CA LEU A 693 -23.80 16.21 -23.75
C LEU A 693 -25.18 16.50 -24.35
N GLU A 694 -25.97 15.47 -24.64
CA GLU A 694 -27.29 15.63 -25.26
C GLU A 694 -28.23 16.44 -24.35
N GLY A 695 -28.63 17.63 -24.81
CA GLY A 695 -29.42 18.61 -24.04
C GLY A 695 -28.63 19.40 -22.99
N ARG A 696 -27.29 19.31 -22.98
CA ARG A 696 -26.36 19.98 -22.05
C ARG A 696 -25.13 20.57 -22.77
N GLU A 697 -25.34 21.07 -23.98
CA GLU A 697 -24.28 21.52 -24.87
C GLU A 697 -23.60 22.81 -24.39
N ASP A 698 -24.30 23.61 -23.57
CA ASP A 698 -23.75 24.82 -22.97
C ASP A 698 -23.14 24.55 -21.58
N CYS A 699 -21.88 24.14 -21.60
CA CYS A 699 -21.10 23.72 -20.42
C CYS A 699 -21.06 24.78 -19.31
N LEU A 700 -21.00 26.07 -19.66
CA LEU A 700 -20.85 27.17 -18.70
C LEU A 700 -22.10 27.40 -17.85
N ILE A 701 -23.27 26.90 -18.27
CA ILE A 701 -24.49 26.91 -17.43
C ILE A 701 -24.26 26.08 -16.16
N CYS A 702 -23.51 24.98 -16.28
CA CYS A 702 -23.27 24.05 -15.17
C CYS A 702 -21.90 24.24 -14.52
N HIS A 703 -20.90 24.78 -15.22
CA HIS A 703 -19.51 24.90 -14.77
C HIS A 703 -19.04 26.35 -14.53
N ALA A 704 -19.98 27.29 -14.37
CA ALA A 704 -19.66 28.65 -13.93
C ALA A 704 -18.98 28.64 -12.55
N VAL A 705 -18.19 29.68 -12.26
CA VAL A 705 -17.40 29.85 -11.03
C VAL A 705 -18.26 29.71 -9.76
N ASP A 706 -19.55 30.04 -9.87
CA ASP A 706 -20.50 30.08 -8.74
C ASP A 706 -21.43 28.86 -8.69
N SER A 707 -21.17 27.85 -9.51
CA SER A 707 -22.02 26.64 -9.62
C SER A 707 -21.73 25.61 -8.54
N ALA A 708 -22.70 24.73 -8.27
CA ALA A 708 -22.56 23.62 -7.31
C ALA A 708 -21.84 22.39 -7.90
N VAL A 709 -21.50 22.43 -9.19
CA VAL A 709 -20.66 21.44 -9.88
C VAL A 709 -19.25 22.00 -9.93
N LYS A 710 -18.22 21.15 -10.07
CA LYS A 710 -16.82 21.60 -10.13
C LYS A 710 -16.67 22.67 -11.24
N PRO A 711 -16.31 23.92 -10.92
CA PRO A 711 -16.23 24.98 -11.93
C PRO A 711 -15.07 24.73 -12.90
N ALA A 712 -15.14 25.36 -14.07
CA ALA A 712 -14.03 25.36 -15.02
C ALA A 712 -12.75 25.88 -14.33
N PRO A 713 -11.57 25.33 -14.62
CA PRO A 713 -10.32 25.78 -14.00
C PRO A 713 -10.10 27.30 -14.19
N PRO A 714 -9.51 28.01 -13.22
CA PRO A 714 -9.35 29.47 -13.30
C PRO A 714 -8.55 29.96 -14.51
N ASP A 715 -7.62 29.16 -15.02
CA ASP A 715 -6.86 29.42 -16.25
C ASP A 715 -7.66 29.17 -17.56
N HIS A 716 -8.94 28.83 -17.42
CA HIS A 716 -9.92 28.66 -18.50
C HIS A 716 -10.97 29.77 -18.51
N GLU A 717 -10.77 30.83 -17.72
CA GLU A 717 -11.63 32.02 -17.71
C GLU A 717 -11.76 32.62 -19.13
N GLY A 718 -12.99 32.84 -19.58
CA GLY A 718 -13.30 33.40 -20.91
C GLY A 718 -13.37 32.40 -22.07
N ARG A 719 -13.19 31.09 -21.84
CA ARG A 719 -13.36 30.06 -22.87
C ARG A 719 -14.85 29.79 -23.14
N THR A 720 -15.21 29.50 -24.39
CA THR A 720 -16.58 29.17 -24.81
C THR A 720 -16.86 27.67 -24.73
N SER A 721 -18.15 27.29 -24.66
CA SER A 721 -18.57 25.88 -24.65
C SER A 721 -18.07 25.11 -25.89
N ASP A 722 -17.97 25.76 -27.05
CA ASP A 722 -17.38 25.18 -28.27
C ASP A 722 -15.88 24.87 -28.12
N LEU A 723 -15.12 25.75 -27.47
CA LEU A 723 -13.69 25.55 -27.22
C LEU A 723 -13.46 24.44 -26.18
N CYS A 724 -14.37 24.30 -25.21
CA CYS A 724 -14.35 23.19 -24.27
C CYS A 724 -14.53 21.84 -24.99
N GLN A 725 -15.47 21.73 -25.92
CA GLN A 725 -15.72 20.50 -26.68
C GLN A 725 -14.59 20.18 -27.67
N ALA A 726 -13.86 21.20 -28.15
CA ALA A 726 -12.68 21.00 -29.01
C ALA A 726 -11.47 20.41 -28.26
N CYS A 727 -11.34 20.67 -26.95
CA CYS A 727 -10.28 20.11 -26.12
C CYS A 727 -10.72 18.84 -25.39
N HIS A 728 -11.94 18.77 -24.89
CA HIS A 728 -12.42 17.66 -24.07
C HIS A 728 -13.34 16.74 -24.89
N ALA A 729 -12.88 15.53 -25.20
CA ALA A 729 -13.67 14.56 -25.95
C ALA A 729 -14.80 13.98 -25.06
N ALA A 730 -16.02 13.92 -25.58
CA ALA A 730 -17.11 13.20 -24.93
C ALA A 730 -16.84 11.69 -24.89
N ALA A 731 -17.12 11.03 -23.77
CA ALA A 731 -17.06 9.57 -23.71
C ALA A 731 -18.02 8.96 -24.76
N PRO A 732 -17.61 7.94 -25.53
CA PRO A 732 -18.47 7.35 -26.54
C PRO A 732 -19.69 6.72 -25.86
N THR A 733 -20.88 7.04 -26.38
CA THR A 733 -22.10 6.29 -26.07
C THR A 733 -21.91 4.86 -26.59
N SER A 734 -22.25 3.88 -25.76
CA SER A 734 -22.01 2.46 -25.99
C SER A 734 -22.47 1.98 -27.38
N GLN A 735 -21.53 1.81 -28.32
CA GLN A 735 -21.53 0.86 -29.44
C GLN A 735 -20.40 1.20 -30.43
N ALA A 736 -19.20 0.61 -30.26
CA ALA A 736 -18.22 0.29 -31.32
C ALA A 736 -16.95 -0.29 -30.67
N GLY A 737 -16.31 -1.25 -31.33
CA GLY A 737 -15.19 -2.04 -30.82
C GLY A 737 -13.92 -1.26 -30.51
N GLU A 738 -13.10 -1.85 -29.63
CA GLU A 738 -11.81 -1.34 -29.16
C GLU A 738 -10.82 -1.22 -30.33
N GLU A 739 -10.44 0.02 -30.66
CA GLU A 739 -9.16 0.32 -31.31
C GLU A 739 -8.29 1.10 -30.32
N GLU A 740 -7.03 0.67 -30.21
CA GLU A 740 -6.03 1.12 -29.25
C GLU A 740 -5.61 2.57 -29.54
N VAL A 741 -5.98 3.52 -28.67
CA VAL A 741 -5.54 4.93 -28.79
C VAL A 741 -4.11 5.05 -28.29
N ALA A 742 -3.15 4.96 -29.22
CA ALA A 742 -1.75 5.27 -28.95
C ALA A 742 -1.54 6.77 -28.69
N SER A 743 -0.76 7.12 -27.67
CA SER A 743 -0.31 8.50 -27.44
C SER A 743 0.63 8.96 -28.58
N PRO A 744 0.55 10.23 -29.04
CA PRO A 744 1.35 10.68 -30.17
C PRO A 744 2.85 10.79 -29.80
N PRO A 745 3.77 10.45 -30.72
CA PRO A 745 5.21 10.60 -30.50
C PRO A 745 5.65 12.07 -30.55
N SER A 746 6.64 12.42 -29.73
CA SER A 746 7.31 13.73 -29.71
C SER A 746 8.11 13.99 -30.99
N MET A 747 7.97 15.20 -31.57
CA MET A 747 8.65 15.63 -32.80
C MET A 747 10.15 15.95 -32.57
N PRO A 748 11.02 15.79 -33.60
CA PRO A 748 12.41 16.22 -33.55
C PRO A 748 12.52 17.75 -33.56
N GLN A 749 13.41 18.31 -32.73
CA GLN A 749 13.63 19.75 -32.60
C GLN A 749 14.33 20.32 -33.85
N HIS A 750 13.73 21.31 -34.49
CA HIS A 750 14.40 22.23 -35.41
C HIS A 750 14.17 23.68 -34.95
N PRO A 751 15.15 24.60 -35.12
CA PRO A 751 15.02 25.97 -34.64
C PRO A 751 13.92 26.69 -35.43
N LEU A 752 12.94 27.25 -34.73
CA LEU A 752 11.90 28.10 -35.31
C LEU A 752 12.07 29.52 -34.75
N GLU A 753 11.96 30.55 -35.59
CA GLU A 753 11.83 31.92 -35.11
C GLU A 753 10.34 32.27 -34.93
N VAL A 754 10.06 33.25 -34.05
CA VAL A 754 8.69 33.64 -33.72
C VAL A 754 8.03 34.30 -34.93
N GLY A 755 7.08 33.60 -35.56
CA GLY A 755 6.30 34.09 -36.70
C GLY A 755 6.28 33.20 -37.94
N ASP A 756 6.95 32.05 -37.91
CA ASP A 756 6.99 31.13 -39.05
C ASP A 756 5.66 30.37 -39.24
N ASP A 757 5.11 30.41 -40.47
CA ASP A 757 3.91 29.67 -40.86
C ASP A 757 4.28 28.22 -41.20
N CYS A 758 3.96 27.31 -40.27
CA CYS A 758 4.30 25.90 -40.35
C CYS A 758 3.69 25.20 -41.58
N LEU A 759 2.56 25.70 -42.10
CA LEU A 759 1.85 25.09 -43.23
C LEU A 759 2.59 25.30 -44.56
N LEU A 760 3.54 26.24 -44.64
CA LEU A 760 4.43 26.39 -45.81
C LEU A 760 5.33 25.17 -46.02
N CYS A 761 5.74 24.51 -44.93
CA CYS A 761 6.65 23.37 -44.98
C CYS A 761 5.95 22.03 -44.74
N HIS A 762 4.75 22.03 -44.14
CA HIS A 762 4.02 20.81 -43.78
C HIS A 762 2.66 20.64 -44.49
N ALA A 763 2.40 21.42 -45.55
CA ALA A 763 1.28 21.17 -46.44
C ALA A 763 1.34 19.75 -47.04
N VAL A 764 0.17 19.22 -47.40
CA VAL A 764 -0.01 17.88 -48.00
C VAL A 764 0.86 17.68 -49.25
N ASP A 765 1.20 18.77 -49.93
CA ASP A 765 1.90 18.78 -51.21
C ASP A 765 3.41 19.10 -51.09
N SER A 766 3.94 19.22 -49.87
CA SER A 766 5.33 19.63 -49.61
C SER A 766 6.33 18.47 -49.79
N GLN A 767 7.61 18.79 -50.05
CA GLN A 767 8.69 17.79 -50.13
C GLN A 767 9.21 17.33 -48.74
N LEU A 768 8.68 17.90 -47.66
CA LEU A 768 8.96 17.51 -46.27
C LEU A 768 7.80 16.66 -45.74
N LYS A 769 7.93 16.08 -44.54
CA LYS A 769 6.89 15.21 -43.96
C LYS A 769 5.59 16.03 -43.75
N PRO A 770 4.47 15.70 -44.42
CA PRO A 770 3.23 16.46 -44.29
C PRO A 770 2.57 16.26 -42.92
N ALA A 771 1.73 17.21 -42.52
CA ALA A 771 0.89 17.05 -41.33
C ALA A 771 -0.04 15.83 -41.46
N PRO A 772 -0.36 15.11 -40.37
CA PRO A 772 -1.29 14.00 -40.39
C PRO A 772 -2.68 14.37 -40.94
N GLU A 773 -3.40 13.44 -41.56
CA GLU A 773 -4.71 13.70 -42.19
C GLU A 773 -5.77 14.20 -41.18
N ASP A 774 -5.71 13.79 -39.92
CA ASP A 774 -6.59 14.27 -38.83
C ASP A 774 -6.29 15.72 -38.36
N HIS A 775 -5.33 16.38 -39.01
CA HIS A 775 -4.97 17.78 -38.82
C HIS A 775 -5.42 18.68 -39.98
N GLU A 776 -6.14 18.13 -40.98
CA GLU A 776 -6.70 18.89 -42.09
C GLU A 776 -7.64 20.01 -41.59
N GLY A 777 -7.41 21.24 -42.06
CA GLY A 777 -8.20 22.42 -41.68
C GLY A 777 -7.81 23.13 -40.38
N ARG A 778 -6.78 22.66 -39.65
CA ARG A 778 -6.29 23.35 -38.43
C ARG A 778 -5.48 24.60 -38.78
N SER A 779 -5.64 25.67 -38.00
CA SER A 779 -4.91 26.93 -38.19
C SER A 779 -3.48 26.88 -37.64
N VAL A 780 -2.61 27.78 -38.11
CA VAL A 780 -1.23 27.92 -37.61
C VAL A 780 -1.21 28.19 -36.10
N GLU A 781 -2.14 28.99 -35.59
CA GLU A 781 -2.29 29.28 -34.17
C GLU A 781 -2.63 28.01 -33.36
N SER A 782 -3.47 27.13 -33.91
CA SER A 782 -3.83 25.86 -33.28
C SER A 782 -2.62 24.93 -33.15
N CYS A 783 -1.75 24.93 -34.17
CA CYS A 783 -0.51 24.16 -34.17
C CYS A 783 0.50 24.69 -33.14
N GLN A 784 0.67 26.01 -33.03
CA GLN A 784 1.60 26.64 -32.07
C GLN A 784 1.19 26.42 -30.60
N VAL A 785 -0.10 26.29 -30.33
CA VAL A 785 -0.61 25.97 -28.98
C VAL A 785 -0.23 24.53 -28.57
N CYS A 786 -0.26 23.58 -29.51
CA CYS A 786 -0.01 22.17 -29.24
C CYS A 786 1.48 21.79 -29.33
N HIS A 787 2.28 22.50 -30.12
CA HIS A 787 3.69 22.19 -30.41
C HIS A 787 4.64 23.34 -30.04
N LYS A 788 4.67 23.76 -28.77
CA LYS A 788 5.59 24.82 -28.33
C LYS A 788 7.06 24.37 -28.42
N PRO A 789 7.97 25.19 -28.97
CA PRO A 789 9.40 24.94 -28.81
C PRO A 789 9.79 25.15 -27.33
N GLU A 790 10.50 24.18 -26.76
CA GLU A 790 11.10 24.34 -25.43
C GLU A 790 12.17 25.45 -25.50
N SER A 791 12.09 26.42 -24.60
CA SER A 791 13.05 27.53 -24.45
C SER A 791 14.26 27.14 -23.62
#